data_AF-A0A517XPC0-F1
#
_entry.id   AF-A0A517XPC0-F1
#
_cell.length_a   1.000
_cell.length_b   1.000
_cell.length_c   1.000
_cell.angle_alpha   90.00
_cell.angle_beta   90.00
_cell.angle_gamma   90.00
#
_symmetry.space_group_name_H-M   'P 1'
#
loop_
_entity.id
_entity.type
_entity.pdbx_description
1 polymer ?
#
loop_
_entity_poly.entity_id
_entity_poly.type
_entity_poly.pdbx_seq_one_letter_code
_entity_poly.pdbx_strand_id
1 'polypeptide(L)'
;MRLDELGRILRDTDPAAVLVDPPVLARVAQAEAGIGWAFWAVPHDHCWVVDRQALFRHVARDELLLPPDYALPEAVLLLARPSNAELEGPPGDLLSRYWRLLFHAAAHRELNRTLAGVGPAALRERVERVGPAAFEEARNVLVQDNLLAPKADDKAAYAEFAAVFLEMRLFNPALVAVNFPSLPPAAAVEGVLAADVDAPRLFAATRPAGAPTPAPKSDDQADESYDFYYRLRRQATRAAALGDTVAAAISHTRAARVAPGNLTASAQDSARNDIYALVRRMELALGVTDDEAVGWKAVLPRLLDKADQGNRTVEAALLHDLQRACREHELPTYALDAVEYALSAGRTKLRRELKGQPYVRVPAHLRLAARRLAAARLTDADRQALGSLIQGAVARAETRLREQFRPILATALKDAGLQPSTVPEQAALAKTVEELLDRVSATGFLGFADVRDAIARGQMKLPDLGGANEYVRGDPLLRLDSRLAAELDGVYRRAELYTRGLEQLTAIGFGTETGRRLTRNVFLPFGAAFLVAQFVWLMVFEYGPHPSGPEGEQAGTFLGGWNQQTWFHLSWLGLGVFFLLVVRSAAVRRVLHAVGRKLYRAARFVFWEVPYRLWASPWVQRLIDSVPVQFLWNFVVKPAALTGVLVAAFQPYLWDAGGAPQALTFLASVLVVNTRPGRVAGELLLEAARRLIDVARSLPALLHWINDFFRDFVDFLEWVLARVEDWLRLRGDGGRVAVAVRAVAGVLWMPVEFLIRFYTVVLIEPMINPLKLPLSILFAKFVYPLLAILGLFTLSPLGSPLVEKLTPAVPYPVAWLLVVGTFYLLPDAFTFLFWEMRENWRLYRANRPTGLRPVSVGPGGETVKGLLHIGFHSGTVPRLFARLRAAEREAARTDVWQEVRQHRASLRDVEEAVRRFVARDFLAVLNNPQSGWTGPVLSVGEVNLGTNRIRLEVVPQDGTPAWLEWEDRSGWLVAGWANPGFLTGLPDDQAGALANALGYLFKRAGVDVVREEVRAALPKDAAHFDVGPAGLLVWYGAREGEPVIYDLGDPGTKLRPLTARRRAASGEFLDADRVAFGRRPLTWSQWTGVWPATPGAAPTERDLALLPPRPRPPLP
;
A
#
# COMPACT_ATOMS: atom_id res chain seq x y z
N MET A 1 23.71 -21.32 28.13
CA MET A 1 23.27 -21.27 29.55
C MET A 1 22.24 -22.37 29.80
N ARG A 2 22.17 -23.01 30.96
CA ARG A 2 21.13 -24.04 31.22
C ARG A 2 19.81 -23.39 31.65
N LEU A 3 18.67 -24.01 31.34
CA LEU A 3 17.34 -23.46 31.69
C LEU A 3 17.16 -23.29 33.21
N ASP A 4 17.57 -24.28 34.01
CA ASP A 4 17.43 -24.25 35.47
C ASP A 4 18.28 -23.15 36.12
N GLU A 5 19.39 -22.79 35.47
CA GLU A 5 20.27 -21.71 35.88
C GLU A 5 19.61 -20.35 35.63
N LEU A 6 19.01 -20.15 34.46
CA LEU A 6 18.23 -18.95 34.14
C LEU A 6 17.04 -18.79 35.09
N GLY A 7 16.30 -19.88 35.33
CA GLY A 7 15.18 -19.88 36.27
C GLY A 7 15.58 -19.50 37.70
N ARG A 8 16.77 -19.91 38.17
CA ARG A 8 17.30 -19.47 39.48
C ARG A 8 17.63 -17.99 39.50
N ILE A 9 18.39 -17.49 38.52
CA ILE A 9 18.79 -16.07 38.45
C ILE A 9 17.56 -15.14 38.45
N LEU A 10 16.51 -15.50 37.71
CA LEU A 10 15.28 -14.70 37.66
C LEU A 10 14.54 -14.70 38.98
N ARG A 11 14.45 -15.84 39.68
CA ARG A 11 13.82 -15.92 41.01
C ARG A 11 14.61 -15.20 42.11
N ASP A 12 15.93 -15.22 42.01
CA ASP A 12 16.81 -14.47 42.93
C ASP A 12 16.65 -12.95 42.70
N THR A 13 16.25 -12.53 41.49
CA THR A 13 15.98 -11.14 41.14
C THR A 13 14.56 -10.71 41.56
N ASP A 14 13.54 -11.52 41.25
CA ASP A 14 12.16 -11.34 41.72
C ASP A 14 11.53 -12.71 42.03
N PRO A 15 11.13 -12.99 43.30
CA PRO A 15 10.58 -14.29 43.69
C PRO A 15 9.23 -14.62 43.03
N ALA A 16 8.57 -13.65 42.38
CA ALA A 16 7.35 -13.87 41.61
C ALA A 16 7.60 -14.39 40.19
N ALA A 17 8.85 -14.39 39.70
CA ALA A 17 9.18 -14.76 38.32
C ALA A 17 9.14 -16.29 38.09
N VAL A 18 8.34 -16.74 37.13
CA VAL A 18 8.17 -18.16 36.78
C VAL A 18 8.31 -18.36 35.28
N LEU A 19 9.22 -19.24 34.87
CA LEU A 19 9.35 -19.68 33.47
C LEU A 19 8.30 -20.75 33.15
N VAL A 20 7.53 -20.53 32.09
CA VAL A 20 6.47 -21.44 31.63
C VAL A 20 6.58 -21.71 30.13
N ASP A 21 6.13 -22.88 29.70
CA ASP A 21 6.07 -23.19 28.27
C ASP A 21 5.03 -22.26 27.57
N PRO A 22 5.29 -21.78 26.34
CA PRO A 22 4.41 -20.83 25.65
C PRO A 22 2.92 -21.23 25.57
N PRO A 23 2.55 -22.52 25.38
CA PRO A 23 1.14 -22.93 25.39
C PRO A 23 0.44 -22.72 26.74
N VAL A 24 1.17 -22.87 27.86
CA VAL A 24 0.65 -22.66 29.21
C VAL A 24 0.41 -21.17 29.45
N LEU A 25 1.38 -20.34 29.08
CA LEU A 25 1.25 -18.88 29.14
C LEU A 25 0.04 -18.39 28.33
N ALA A 26 -0.09 -18.90 27.09
CA ALA A 26 -1.19 -18.54 26.21
C ALA A 26 -2.56 -18.90 26.80
N ARG A 27 -2.65 -20.07 27.46
CA ARG A 27 -3.88 -20.53 28.13
C ARG A 27 -4.28 -19.63 29.30
N VAL A 28 -3.33 -19.21 30.13
CA VAL A 28 -3.57 -18.30 31.26
C VAL A 28 -4.01 -16.92 30.77
N ALA A 29 -3.28 -16.36 29.81
CA ALA A 29 -3.59 -15.04 29.26
C ALA A 29 -4.99 -15.02 28.58
N GLN A 30 -5.37 -16.08 27.86
CA GLN A 30 -6.72 -16.21 27.29
C GLN A 30 -7.83 -16.25 28.35
N ALA A 31 -7.61 -16.99 29.43
CA ALA A 31 -8.59 -17.15 30.49
C ALA A 31 -8.81 -15.84 31.27
N GLU A 32 -7.72 -15.16 31.65
CA GLU A 32 -7.77 -13.88 32.38
C GLU A 32 -8.33 -12.74 31.53
N ALA A 33 -8.02 -12.70 30.23
CA ALA A 33 -8.57 -11.70 29.32
C ALA A 33 -10.05 -11.91 28.97
N GLY A 34 -10.70 -12.96 29.49
CA GLY A 34 -12.10 -13.27 29.22
C GLY A 34 -12.38 -13.66 27.76
N ILE A 35 -11.35 -14.07 27.02
CA ILE A 35 -11.44 -14.43 25.60
C ILE A 35 -11.82 -15.92 25.51
N GLY A 36 -13.09 -16.24 25.79
CA GLY A 36 -13.59 -17.62 25.86
C GLY A 36 -13.70 -18.37 24.52
N TRP A 37 -13.16 -17.83 23.43
CA TRP A 37 -13.35 -18.37 22.08
C TRP A 37 -12.31 -17.83 21.09
N ALA A 38 -11.68 -18.78 20.38
CA ALA A 38 -10.40 -18.73 19.69
C ALA A 38 -10.32 -17.86 18.42
N PHE A 39 -10.92 -16.68 18.43
CA PHE A 39 -10.93 -15.76 17.29
C PHE A 39 -9.95 -14.59 17.44
N TRP A 40 -9.08 -14.55 18.45
CA TRP A 40 -8.15 -13.44 18.66
C TRP A 40 -6.77 -13.95 19.11
N ALA A 41 -5.70 -13.32 18.63
CA ALA A 41 -4.33 -13.58 19.09
C ALA A 41 -4.25 -13.33 20.61
N VAL A 42 -3.47 -14.15 21.30
CA VAL A 42 -3.30 -14.01 22.75
C VAL A 42 -2.47 -12.76 23.03
N PRO A 43 -2.99 -11.79 23.79
CA PRO A 43 -2.19 -10.65 24.21
C PRO A 43 -1.01 -11.13 25.06
N HIS A 44 0.19 -10.62 24.79
CA HIS A 44 1.45 -10.95 25.47
C HIS A 44 1.78 -12.46 25.55
N ASP A 45 2.20 -13.03 24.44
CA ASP A 45 2.72 -14.40 24.37
C ASP A 45 4.13 -14.57 24.98
N HIS A 46 4.69 -13.52 25.59
CA HIS A 46 6.04 -13.51 26.16
C HIS A 46 6.11 -13.30 27.67
N CYS A 47 5.13 -12.60 28.27
CA CYS A 47 5.02 -12.46 29.72
C CYS A 47 3.59 -12.12 30.16
N TRP A 48 3.18 -12.52 31.36
CA TRP A 48 1.84 -12.22 31.90
C TRP A 48 1.87 -12.06 33.41
N VAL A 49 1.10 -11.10 33.94
CA VAL A 49 0.94 -10.91 35.40
C VAL A 49 -0.41 -11.49 35.81
N VAL A 50 -0.41 -12.41 36.77
CA VAL A 50 -1.63 -13.11 37.21
C VAL A 50 -1.67 -13.26 38.72
N ASP A 51 -2.88 -13.22 39.29
CA ASP A 51 -3.08 -13.59 40.69
C ASP A 51 -2.86 -15.10 40.89
N ARG A 52 -2.23 -15.47 42.01
CA ARG A 52 -1.91 -16.86 42.33
C ARG A 52 -3.14 -17.77 42.35
N GLN A 53 -4.28 -17.30 42.86
CA GLN A 53 -5.50 -18.10 42.90
C GLN A 53 -6.07 -18.30 41.49
N ALA A 54 -6.00 -17.28 40.64
CA ALA A 54 -6.39 -17.36 39.24
C ALA A 54 -5.49 -18.31 38.44
N LEU A 55 -4.17 -18.26 38.66
CA LEU A 55 -3.19 -19.15 38.02
C LEU A 55 -3.53 -20.63 38.26
N PHE A 56 -3.80 -21.02 39.50
CA PHE A 56 -4.11 -22.40 39.86
C PHE A 56 -5.49 -22.89 39.39
N ARG A 57 -6.36 -22.01 38.88
CA ARG A 57 -7.61 -22.43 38.21
C ARG A 57 -7.35 -22.96 36.79
N HIS A 58 -6.21 -22.60 36.18
CA HIS A 58 -5.94 -22.84 34.77
C HIS A 58 -4.66 -23.67 34.51
N VAL A 59 -3.80 -23.81 35.51
CA VAL A 59 -2.50 -24.49 35.40
C VAL A 59 -2.28 -25.40 36.59
N ALA A 60 -1.95 -26.67 36.33
CA ALA A 60 -1.58 -27.60 37.37
C ALA A 60 -0.14 -27.33 37.85
N ARG A 61 0.17 -27.68 39.11
CA ARG A 61 1.47 -27.34 39.72
C ARG A 61 2.66 -28.01 39.03
N ASP A 62 2.46 -29.18 38.43
CA ASP A 62 3.46 -29.93 37.65
C ASP A 62 3.76 -29.31 36.28
N GLU A 63 2.88 -28.44 35.77
CA GLU A 63 3.13 -27.63 34.57
C GLU A 63 4.00 -26.40 34.88
N LEU A 64 4.17 -26.05 36.15
CA LEU A 64 5.06 -24.99 36.60
C LEU A 64 6.41 -25.63 36.94
N LEU A 65 7.49 -25.21 36.26
CA LEU A 65 8.86 -25.72 36.46
C LEU A 65 9.49 -25.21 37.77
N LEU A 66 8.77 -25.42 38.87
CA LEU A 66 9.11 -24.95 40.21
C LEU A 66 9.52 -26.12 41.10
N PRO A 67 10.43 -25.89 42.06
CA PRO A 67 10.70 -26.87 43.11
C PRO A 67 9.41 -27.24 43.86
N PRO A 68 9.25 -28.51 44.32
CA PRO A 68 8.04 -28.99 44.98
C PRO A 68 7.55 -28.10 46.13
N ASP A 69 8.47 -27.49 46.88
CA ASP A 69 8.19 -26.70 48.09
C ASP A 69 8.18 -25.18 47.87
N TYR A 70 8.26 -24.69 46.64
CA TYR A 70 8.32 -23.25 46.38
C TYR A 70 6.95 -22.57 46.63
N ALA A 71 6.94 -21.52 47.45
CA ALA A 71 5.73 -20.76 47.76
C ALA A 71 5.62 -19.52 46.87
N LEU A 72 4.62 -19.48 45.98
CA LEU A 72 4.39 -18.35 45.09
C LEU A 72 3.76 -17.15 45.84
N PRO A 73 4.23 -15.91 45.58
CA PRO A 73 3.58 -14.66 46.01
C PRO A 73 2.15 -14.50 45.46
N GLU A 74 1.42 -13.48 45.94
CA GLU A 74 0.05 -13.19 45.49
C GLU A 74 -0.02 -12.82 43.99
N ALA A 75 0.85 -11.91 43.53
CA ALA A 75 1.00 -11.60 42.11
C ALA A 75 2.19 -12.38 41.52
N VAL A 76 1.96 -13.20 40.50
CA VAL A 76 2.95 -14.04 39.82
C VAL A 76 3.29 -13.44 38.44
N LEU A 77 4.59 -13.40 38.10
CA LEU A 77 5.10 -12.93 36.81
C LEU A 77 5.47 -14.14 35.95
N LEU A 78 4.59 -14.52 35.03
CA LEU A 78 4.85 -15.60 34.08
C LEU A 78 5.73 -15.07 32.94
N LEU A 79 6.82 -15.76 32.64
CA LEU A 79 7.74 -15.44 31.55
C LEU A 79 7.83 -16.64 30.61
N ALA A 80 7.73 -16.42 29.29
CA ALA A 80 7.87 -17.49 28.32
C ALA A 80 9.26 -18.10 28.37
N ARG A 81 9.34 -19.43 28.28
CA ARG A 81 10.59 -20.20 28.21
C ARG A 81 11.41 -19.84 26.96
N PRO A 82 12.77 -19.81 27.03
CA PRO A 82 13.60 -19.58 25.86
C PRO A 82 13.66 -20.82 24.96
N SER A 83 13.85 -20.61 23.66
CA SER A 83 14.11 -21.70 22.71
C SER A 83 15.51 -22.30 22.89
N ASN A 84 15.74 -23.52 22.37
CA ASN A 84 17.06 -24.15 22.46
C ASN A 84 18.15 -23.30 21.78
N ALA A 85 17.84 -22.67 20.64
CA ALA A 85 18.75 -21.78 19.94
C ALA A 85 19.14 -20.55 20.78
N GLU A 86 18.23 -20.04 21.61
CA GLU A 86 18.50 -18.90 22.50
C GLU A 86 19.37 -19.30 23.70
N LEU A 87 19.22 -20.53 24.19
CA LEU A 87 20.06 -21.07 25.27
C LEU A 87 21.51 -21.33 24.82
N GLU A 88 21.72 -21.59 23.53
CA GLU A 88 23.02 -21.79 22.88
C GLU A 88 23.77 -20.49 22.55
N GLY A 89 23.07 -19.35 22.53
CA GLY A 89 23.64 -18.03 22.25
C GLY A 89 24.47 -17.43 23.41
N PRO A 90 25.02 -16.21 23.22
CA PRO A 90 25.80 -15.52 24.25
C PRO A 90 24.97 -15.30 25.53
N PRO A 91 25.46 -15.70 26.72
CA PRO A 91 24.72 -15.55 27.97
C PRO A 91 24.30 -14.11 28.29
N GLY A 92 25.11 -13.12 27.90
CA GLY A 92 24.80 -11.70 28.11
C GLY A 92 23.58 -11.23 27.34
N ASP A 93 23.39 -11.70 26.10
CA ASP A 93 22.23 -11.34 25.27
C ASP A 93 20.94 -11.98 25.82
N LEU A 94 21.05 -13.23 26.29
CA LEU A 94 19.95 -13.93 26.94
C LEU A 94 19.53 -13.22 28.23
N LEU A 95 20.48 -12.86 29.10
CA LEU A 95 20.18 -12.14 30.35
C LEU A 95 19.61 -10.74 30.10
N SER A 96 20.09 -10.02 29.07
CA SER A 96 19.54 -8.72 28.67
C SER A 96 18.09 -8.83 28.21
N ARG A 97 17.74 -9.87 27.43
CA ARG A 97 16.35 -10.13 27.03
C ARG A 97 15.44 -10.40 28.22
N TYR A 98 15.86 -11.24 29.16
CA TYR A 98 15.03 -11.57 30.32
C TYR A 98 14.97 -10.44 31.34
N TRP A 99 16.00 -9.59 31.44
CA TRP A 99 15.91 -8.33 32.18
C TRP A 99 14.78 -7.46 31.64
N ARG A 100 14.70 -7.33 30.31
CA ARG A 100 13.65 -6.56 29.65
C ARG A 100 12.25 -7.11 29.93
N LEU A 101 12.05 -8.42 29.77
CA LEU A 101 10.76 -9.08 30.07
C LEU A 101 10.36 -8.95 31.55
N LEU A 102 11.33 -9.12 32.47
CA LEU A 102 11.10 -8.99 33.90
C LEU A 102 10.77 -7.53 34.28
N PHE A 103 11.46 -6.56 33.69
CA PHE A 103 11.15 -5.14 33.85
C PHE A 103 9.73 -4.82 33.39
N HIS A 104 9.33 -5.28 32.19
CA HIS A 104 7.99 -5.06 31.65
C HIS A 104 6.90 -5.61 32.57
N ALA A 105 7.04 -6.88 32.99
CA ALA A 105 6.08 -7.52 33.88
C ALA A 105 6.03 -6.85 35.27
N ALA A 106 7.17 -6.41 35.81
CA ALA A 106 7.22 -5.69 37.07
C ALA A 106 6.58 -4.28 36.99
N ALA A 107 6.80 -3.57 35.89
CA ALA A 107 6.14 -2.28 35.63
C ALA A 107 4.62 -2.45 35.51
N HIS A 108 4.17 -3.48 34.78
CA HIS A 108 2.75 -3.79 34.64
C HIS A 108 2.10 -4.16 35.99
N ARG A 109 2.79 -4.93 36.84
CA ARG A 109 2.36 -5.23 38.23
C ARG A 109 2.18 -3.96 39.06
N GLU A 110 3.15 -3.04 39.00
CA GLU A 110 3.10 -1.78 39.75
C GLU A 110 2.00 -0.84 39.23
N LEU A 111 1.82 -0.74 37.90
CA LEU A 111 0.76 0.04 37.28
C LEU A 111 -0.63 -0.47 37.67
N ASN A 112 -0.85 -1.79 37.65
CA ASN A 112 -2.12 -2.36 38.07
C ASN A 112 -2.44 -2.04 39.54
N ARG A 113 -1.41 -2.02 40.39
CA ARG A 113 -1.53 -1.64 41.81
C ARG A 113 -1.85 -0.16 41.98
N THR A 114 -1.09 0.74 41.36
CA THR A 114 -1.27 2.20 41.47
C THR A 114 -2.59 2.66 40.85
N LEU A 115 -2.97 2.08 39.71
CA LEU A 115 -4.18 2.46 38.99
C LEU A 115 -5.45 1.86 39.63
N ALA A 116 -5.37 0.86 40.52
CA ALA A 116 -6.52 0.16 41.10
C ALA A 116 -7.64 1.11 41.57
N GLY A 117 -7.29 2.18 42.29
CA GLY A 117 -8.23 3.19 42.81
C GLY A 117 -8.44 4.43 41.92
N VAL A 118 -7.84 4.50 40.74
CA VAL A 118 -7.95 5.66 39.83
C VAL A 118 -9.28 5.61 39.07
N GLY A 119 -10.12 6.63 39.27
CA GLY A 119 -11.39 6.78 38.56
C GLY A 119 -11.21 7.24 37.10
N PRO A 120 -12.24 7.08 36.24
CA PRO A 120 -12.18 7.44 34.82
C PRO A 120 -11.79 8.90 34.54
N ALA A 121 -12.17 9.84 35.41
CA ALA A 121 -11.85 11.26 35.27
C ALA A 121 -10.33 11.53 35.34
N ALA A 122 -9.68 11.00 36.38
CA ALA A 122 -8.25 11.15 36.59
C ALA A 122 -7.41 10.39 35.55
N LEU A 123 -7.94 9.30 34.98
CA LEU A 123 -7.31 8.62 33.84
C LEU A 123 -7.39 9.45 32.57
N ARG A 124 -8.56 10.08 32.30
CA ARG A 124 -8.72 10.99 31.14
C ARG A 124 -7.79 12.18 31.22
N GLU A 125 -7.59 12.78 32.39
CA GLU A 125 -6.63 13.89 32.55
C GLU A 125 -5.20 13.50 32.15
N ARG A 126 -4.77 12.28 32.50
CA ARG A 126 -3.48 11.74 32.05
C ARG A 126 -3.43 11.57 30.53
N VAL A 127 -4.48 11.01 29.94
CA VAL A 127 -4.59 10.83 28.47
C VAL A 127 -4.59 12.17 27.74
N GLU A 128 -5.24 13.20 28.28
CA GLU A 128 -5.22 14.56 27.72
C GLU A 128 -3.81 15.17 27.77
N ARG A 129 -3.04 14.93 28.84
CA ARG A 129 -1.63 15.37 28.96
C ARG A 129 -0.68 14.63 28.02
N VAL A 130 -0.92 13.34 27.75
CA VAL A 130 -0.18 12.57 26.74
C VAL A 130 -0.59 12.99 25.32
N GLY A 131 -1.85 13.38 25.14
CA GLY A 131 -2.47 13.73 23.87
C GLY A 131 -3.44 12.63 23.41
N PRO A 132 -4.76 12.89 23.31
CA PRO A 132 -5.75 11.85 22.99
C PRO A 132 -5.50 11.15 21.64
N ALA A 133 -5.05 11.88 20.62
CA ALA A 133 -4.68 11.31 19.32
C ALA A 133 -3.47 10.37 19.41
N ALA A 134 -2.46 10.76 20.18
CA ALA A 134 -1.24 9.98 20.37
C ALA A 134 -1.49 8.74 21.23
N PHE A 135 -2.38 8.84 22.23
CA PHE A 135 -2.81 7.70 23.03
C PHE A 135 -3.62 6.68 22.22
N GLU A 136 -4.54 7.13 21.35
CA GLU A 136 -5.25 6.24 20.43
C GLU A 136 -4.30 5.59 19.42
N GLU A 137 -3.29 6.30 18.92
CA GLU A 137 -2.19 5.69 18.15
C GLU A 137 -1.51 4.58 18.96
N ALA A 138 -1.11 4.88 20.21
CA ALA A 138 -0.43 3.90 21.05
C ALA A 138 -1.31 2.66 21.29
N ARG A 139 -2.60 2.85 21.60
CA ARG A 139 -3.57 1.76 21.74
C ARG A 139 -3.63 0.89 20.48
N ASN A 140 -3.73 1.51 19.31
CA ASN A 140 -3.79 0.78 18.03
C ASN A 140 -2.50 0.01 17.76
N VAL A 141 -1.33 0.60 18.06
CA VAL A 141 -0.02 -0.06 17.94
C VAL A 141 0.07 -1.26 18.88
N LEU A 142 -0.36 -1.12 20.13
CA LEU A 142 -0.34 -2.22 21.11
C LEU A 142 -1.28 -3.37 20.71
N VAL A 143 -2.48 -3.06 20.22
CA VAL A 143 -3.40 -4.09 19.69
C VAL A 143 -2.80 -4.76 18.46
N GLN A 144 -2.20 -3.98 17.55
CA GLN A 144 -1.58 -4.50 16.33
C GLN A 144 -0.38 -5.41 16.62
N ASP A 145 0.42 -5.08 17.63
CA ASP A 145 1.61 -5.84 18.02
C ASP A 145 1.27 -6.98 19.00
N ASN A 146 -0.02 -7.30 19.20
CA ASN A 146 -0.54 -8.31 20.14
C ASN A 146 -0.10 -8.10 21.60
N LEU A 147 0.10 -6.85 22.01
CA LEU A 147 0.35 -6.44 23.40
C LEU A 147 -0.93 -5.97 24.10
N LEU A 148 -2.05 -5.78 23.39
CA LEU A 148 -3.31 -5.37 24.03
C LEU A 148 -4.49 -6.10 23.42
N ALA A 149 -5.44 -6.51 24.26
CA ALA A 149 -6.68 -7.10 23.77
C ALA A 149 -7.53 -6.07 23.00
N PRO A 150 -8.19 -6.41 21.87
CA PRO A 150 -8.97 -5.46 21.07
C PRO A 150 -10.13 -4.76 21.81
N LYS A 151 -10.56 -5.30 22.95
CA LYS A 151 -11.63 -4.74 23.81
C LYS A 151 -11.13 -4.34 25.19
N ALA A 152 -9.82 -4.19 25.37
CA ALA A 152 -9.27 -3.70 26.62
C ALA A 152 -9.86 -2.32 26.95
N ASP A 153 -10.16 -2.08 28.22
CA ASP A 153 -10.60 -0.77 28.69
C ASP A 153 -9.45 0.24 28.68
N ASP A 154 -9.78 1.53 28.84
CA ASP A 154 -8.76 2.59 28.73
C ASP A 154 -7.69 2.48 29.84
N LYS A 155 -8.04 1.85 30.97
CA LYS A 155 -7.13 1.63 32.10
C LYS A 155 -6.06 0.59 31.76
N ALA A 156 -6.47 -0.56 31.22
CA ALA A 156 -5.56 -1.59 30.72
C ALA A 156 -4.72 -1.06 29.55
N ALA A 157 -5.31 -0.28 28.64
CA ALA A 157 -4.60 0.36 27.54
C ALA A 157 -3.51 1.33 28.04
N TYR A 158 -3.81 2.14 29.07
CA TYR A 158 -2.85 3.07 29.66
C TYR A 158 -1.73 2.36 30.43
N ALA A 159 -2.05 1.34 31.21
CA ALA A 159 -1.06 0.53 31.90
C ALA A 159 -0.08 -0.12 30.91
N GLU A 160 -0.61 -0.71 29.83
CA GLU A 160 0.25 -1.33 28.82
C GLU A 160 1.10 -0.31 28.07
N PHE A 161 0.51 0.81 27.66
CA PHE A 161 1.24 1.92 27.04
C PHE A 161 2.40 2.40 27.90
N ALA A 162 2.16 2.62 29.20
CA ALA A 162 3.18 3.08 30.12
C ALA A 162 4.33 2.06 30.27
N ALA A 163 4.02 0.77 30.42
CA ALA A 163 5.02 -0.28 30.54
C ALA A 163 5.90 -0.39 29.28
N VAL A 164 5.29 -0.43 28.10
CA VAL A 164 5.99 -0.54 26.81
C VAL A 164 6.86 0.70 26.54
N PHE A 165 6.34 1.90 26.80
CA PHE A 165 7.08 3.14 26.61
C PHE A 165 8.34 3.19 27.49
N LEU A 166 8.20 2.85 28.77
CA LEU A 166 9.31 2.84 29.73
C LEU A 166 10.35 1.76 29.38
N GLU A 167 9.91 0.58 28.95
CA GLU A 167 10.80 -0.49 28.46
C GLU A 167 11.67 0.02 27.30
N MET A 168 11.06 0.59 26.27
CA MET A 168 11.80 1.10 25.11
C MET A 168 12.77 2.20 25.52
N ARG A 169 12.30 3.14 26.34
CA ARG A 169 13.09 4.30 26.74
C ARG A 169 14.39 3.93 27.48
N LEU A 170 14.38 2.83 28.23
CA LEU A 170 15.50 2.38 29.06
C LEU A 170 16.40 1.36 28.34
N PHE A 171 15.84 0.47 27.52
CA PHE A 171 16.60 -0.59 26.86
C PHE A 171 17.01 -0.24 25.42
N ASN A 172 16.23 0.57 24.71
CA ASN A 172 16.55 1.04 23.36
C ASN A 172 15.77 2.33 22.99
N PRO A 173 16.29 3.52 23.37
CA PRO A 173 15.58 4.80 23.22
C PRO A 173 15.18 5.12 21.78
N ALA A 174 15.94 4.59 20.80
CA ALA A 174 15.68 4.82 19.38
C ALA A 174 14.33 4.26 18.91
N LEU A 175 13.79 3.23 19.59
CA LEU A 175 12.52 2.60 19.23
C LEU A 175 11.30 3.46 19.57
N VAL A 176 11.41 4.42 20.49
CA VAL A 176 10.26 5.25 20.91
C VAL A 176 9.69 6.05 19.74
N ALA A 177 10.56 6.71 18.97
CA ALA A 177 10.16 7.55 17.85
C ALA A 177 9.54 6.76 16.68
N VAL A 178 9.82 5.46 16.62
CA VAL A 178 9.34 4.57 15.56
C VAL A 178 8.05 3.87 15.98
N ASN A 179 7.95 3.51 17.26
CA ASN A 179 6.77 2.85 17.79
C ASN A 179 5.61 3.80 18.02
N PHE A 180 5.91 5.03 18.45
CA PHE A 180 4.91 6.04 18.77
C PHE A 180 5.33 7.41 18.20
N PRO A 181 5.38 7.56 16.86
CA PRO A 181 5.83 8.78 16.18
C PRO A 181 4.99 10.01 16.55
N SER A 182 3.76 9.81 17.01
CA SER A 182 2.84 10.89 17.35
C SER A 182 2.99 11.44 18.77
N LEU A 183 3.79 10.81 19.63
CA LEU A 183 3.98 11.25 21.01
C LEU A 183 4.68 12.62 21.08
N PRO A 184 4.39 13.42 22.12
CA PRO A 184 5.21 14.58 22.44
C PRO A 184 6.64 14.13 22.81
N PRO A 185 7.62 15.07 22.91
CA PRO A 185 8.97 14.73 23.31
C PRO A 185 9.00 13.81 24.53
N ALA A 186 9.83 12.76 24.49
CA ALA A 186 9.77 11.66 25.47
C ALA A 186 9.79 12.14 26.94
N ALA A 187 10.53 13.21 27.24
CA ALA A 187 10.57 13.83 28.56
C ALA A 187 9.20 14.31 29.08
N ALA A 188 8.32 14.80 28.19
CA ALA A 188 6.97 15.21 28.56
C ALA A 188 6.09 14.02 28.94
N VAL A 189 6.22 12.89 28.22
CA VAL A 189 5.52 11.64 28.52
C VAL A 189 6.05 11.02 29.82
N GLU A 190 7.37 10.98 30.01
CA GLU A 190 8.01 10.56 31.26
C GLU A 190 7.47 11.35 32.46
N GLY A 191 7.30 12.67 32.32
CA GLY A 191 6.73 13.51 33.37
C GLY A 191 5.27 13.21 33.71
N VAL A 192 4.50 12.61 32.80
CA VAL A 192 3.15 12.09 33.11
C VAL A 192 3.25 10.75 33.83
N LEU A 193 4.08 9.83 33.32
CA LEU A 193 4.19 8.46 33.83
C LEU A 193 4.91 8.38 35.19
N ALA A 194 5.78 9.33 35.52
CA ALA A 194 6.49 9.40 36.79
C ALA A 194 5.55 9.55 38.00
N ALA A 195 4.31 10.02 37.79
CA ALA A 195 3.28 10.08 38.83
C ALA A 195 2.71 8.69 39.18
N ASP A 196 2.85 7.70 38.28
CA ASP A 196 2.25 6.38 38.41
C ASP A 196 3.30 5.28 38.68
N VAL A 197 4.55 5.44 38.19
CA VAL A 197 5.65 4.45 38.34
C VAL A 197 7.02 5.12 38.47
N ASP A 198 7.81 4.66 39.45
CA ASP A 198 9.24 4.97 39.57
C ASP A 198 10.09 4.02 38.70
N ALA A 199 10.24 4.39 37.43
CA ALA A 199 10.92 3.57 36.43
C ALA A 199 12.42 3.35 36.69
N PRO A 200 13.23 4.35 37.12
CA PRO A 200 14.64 4.14 37.45
C PRO A 200 14.85 3.13 38.59
N ARG A 201 14.03 3.19 39.64
CA ARG A 201 14.08 2.22 40.75
C ARG A 201 13.75 0.82 40.28
N LEU A 202 12.70 0.65 39.47
CA LEU A 202 12.33 -0.66 38.91
C LEU A 202 13.42 -1.21 37.98
N PHE A 203 14.02 -0.38 37.13
CA PHE A 203 15.08 -0.78 36.20
C PHE A 203 16.31 -1.34 36.92
N ALA A 204 16.70 -0.69 38.03
CA ALA A 204 17.79 -1.18 38.88
C ALA A 204 17.41 -2.47 39.61
N ALA A 205 16.18 -2.56 40.13
CA ALA A 205 15.71 -3.71 40.90
C ALA A 205 15.52 -4.98 40.06
N THR A 206 15.20 -4.86 38.77
CA THR A 206 14.94 -6.01 37.90
C THR A 206 16.17 -6.52 37.16
N ARG A 207 17.36 -5.94 37.38
CA ARG A 207 18.60 -6.31 36.67
C ARG A 207 19.11 -7.68 37.13
N PRO A 208 19.12 -8.71 36.24
CA PRO A 208 19.70 -10.01 36.57
C PRO A 208 21.22 -9.93 36.75
N ALA A 209 21.76 -10.73 37.66
CA ALA A 209 23.21 -10.84 37.84
C ALA A 209 23.90 -11.27 36.54
N GLY A 210 24.91 -10.51 36.10
CA GLY A 210 25.66 -10.78 34.86
C GLY A 210 25.08 -10.17 33.58
N ALA A 211 23.95 -9.46 33.65
CA ALA A 211 23.40 -8.77 32.48
C ALA A 211 24.28 -7.55 32.09
N PRO A 212 24.72 -7.45 30.81
CA PRO A 212 25.51 -6.31 30.34
C PRO A 212 24.68 -5.03 30.39
N THR A 213 25.35 -3.89 30.60
CA THR A 213 24.69 -2.59 30.46
C THR A 213 24.26 -2.42 29.00
N PRO A 214 23.01 -2.01 28.70
CA PRO A 214 22.57 -1.82 27.33
C PRO A 214 23.41 -0.68 26.72
N ALA A 215 24.26 -1.00 25.74
CA ALA A 215 25.07 -0.03 25.01
C ALA A 215 24.72 -0.09 23.51
N PRO A 216 24.49 1.04 22.85
CA PRO A 216 24.22 1.07 21.41
C PRO A 216 25.49 0.67 20.63
N LYS A 217 25.37 -0.31 19.73
CA LYS A 217 26.46 -0.68 18.80
C LYS A 217 26.46 0.23 17.55
N SER A 218 27.63 0.55 17.01
CA SER A 218 27.85 1.34 15.79
C SER A 218 28.87 0.69 14.83
N ASP A 219 28.84 1.09 13.55
CA ASP A 219 29.06 0.30 12.32
C ASP A 219 30.51 0.21 11.73
N ASP A 220 31.61 0.37 12.48
CA ASP A 220 32.95 0.59 11.86
C ASP A 220 34.14 -0.23 12.46
N GLN A 221 34.72 -1.25 11.75
CA GLN A 221 36.20 -1.57 11.57
C GLN A 221 36.64 -3.03 11.16
N ALA A 222 37.68 -3.18 10.28
CA ALA A 222 38.73 -4.27 10.16
C ALA A 222 39.79 -4.06 9.00
N ASP A 223 41.04 -4.62 9.08
CA ASP A 223 42.24 -4.47 8.17
C ASP A 223 43.08 -5.77 7.93
N GLU A 224 43.76 -5.95 6.76
CA GLU A 224 45.04 -6.72 6.51
C GLU A 224 45.53 -6.64 5.02
N SER A 225 46.78 -6.21 4.75
CA SER A 225 47.01 -5.27 3.64
C SER A 225 48.43 -5.24 2.99
N TYR A 226 48.97 -6.29 2.34
CA TYR A 226 50.29 -6.14 1.63
C TYR A 226 50.39 -6.75 0.22
N ASP A 227 50.12 -8.05 0.03
CA ASP A 227 50.19 -8.70 -1.30
C ASP A 227 49.07 -8.25 -2.26
N PHE A 228 48.00 -7.71 -1.68
CA PHE A 228 46.89 -7.12 -2.42
C PHE A 228 47.38 -5.90 -3.25
N TYR A 229 48.44 -5.20 -2.83
CA TYR A 229 48.81 -3.86 -3.32
C TYR A 229 49.16 -3.84 -4.80
N TYR A 230 50.12 -4.69 -5.18
CA TYR A 230 50.62 -4.71 -6.56
C TYR A 230 49.62 -5.35 -7.53
N ARG A 231 48.67 -6.16 -7.03
CA ARG A 231 47.55 -6.67 -7.84
C ARG A 231 46.60 -5.54 -8.21
N LEU A 232 46.26 -4.70 -7.25
CA LEU A 232 45.33 -3.58 -7.41
C LEU A 232 45.89 -2.47 -8.28
N ARG A 233 47.17 -2.15 -8.14
CA ARG A 233 47.81 -1.15 -9.00
C ARG A 233 47.73 -1.54 -10.49
N ARG A 234 47.88 -2.84 -10.82
CA ARG A 234 47.71 -3.34 -12.20
C ARG A 234 46.26 -3.28 -12.68
N GLN A 235 45.30 -3.50 -11.78
CA GLN A 235 43.87 -3.34 -12.10
C GLN A 235 43.52 -1.88 -12.38
N ALA A 236 44.07 -0.95 -11.61
CA ALA A 236 43.87 0.48 -11.78
C ALA A 236 44.32 0.99 -13.16
N THR A 237 45.54 0.60 -13.59
CA THR A 237 46.07 1.00 -14.90
C THR A 237 45.21 0.48 -16.06
N ARG A 238 44.69 -0.75 -15.96
CA ARG A 238 43.79 -1.31 -16.98
C ARG A 238 42.45 -0.57 -17.04
N ALA A 239 41.89 -0.23 -15.87
CA ALA A 239 40.63 0.52 -15.80
C ALA A 239 40.78 1.94 -16.40
N ALA A 240 41.87 2.63 -16.10
CA ALA A 240 42.17 3.95 -16.66
C ALA A 240 42.29 3.91 -18.20
N ALA A 241 42.97 2.89 -18.75
CA ALA A 241 43.10 2.69 -20.20
C ALA A 241 41.74 2.44 -20.91
N LEU A 242 40.75 1.94 -20.19
CA LEU A 242 39.37 1.73 -20.68
C LEU A 242 38.45 2.94 -20.43
N GLY A 243 38.98 4.06 -19.91
CA GLY A 243 38.21 5.26 -19.59
C GLY A 243 37.30 5.11 -18.36
N ASP A 244 37.57 4.14 -17.48
CA ASP A 244 36.86 3.95 -16.21
C ASP A 244 37.64 4.60 -15.06
N THR A 245 37.44 5.91 -14.89
CA THR A 245 38.09 6.73 -13.87
C THR A 245 37.74 6.29 -12.45
N VAL A 246 36.52 5.79 -12.22
CA VAL A 246 36.09 5.31 -10.90
C VAL A 246 36.71 3.98 -10.54
N ALA A 247 36.72 3.00 -11.46
CA ALA A 247 37.38 1.73 -11.20
C ALA A 247 38.90 1.89 -11.03
N ALA A 248 39.52 2.83 -11.75
CA ALA A 248 40.91 3.23 -11.53
C ALA A 248 41.13 3.79 -10.13
N ALA A 249 40.32 4.77 -9.71
CA ALA A 249 40.40 5.39 -8.40
C ALA A 249 40.22 4.39 -7.24
N ILE A 250 39.21 3.51 -7.31
CA ILE A 250 38.95 2.49 -6.28
C ILE A 250 40.12 1.52 -6.18
N SER A 251 40.66 1.09 -7.33
CA SER A 251 41.80 0.18 -7.35
C SER A 251 43.07 0.85 -6.80
N HIS A 252 43.31 2.14 -7.06
CA HIS A 252 44.40 2.89 -6.44
C HIS A 252 44.20 3.12 -4.93
N THR A 253 42.96 3.29 -4.47
CA THR A 253 42.64 3.46 -3.03
C THR A 253 42.86 2.17 -2.27
N ARG A 254 42.36 1.05 -2.81
CA ARG A 254 42.66 -0.29 -2.29
C ARG A 254 44.17 -0.46 -2.20
N ALA A 255 44.89 -0.03 -3.24
CA ALA A 255 46.33 -0.15 -3.29
C ALA A 255 46.96 0.68 -2.15
N ALA A 256 46.54 1.94 -1.95
CA ALA A 256 47.04 2.78 -0.87
C ALA A 256 46.90 2.17 0.54
N ARG A 257 45.76 1.54 0.85
CA ARG A 257 45.52 0.90 2.17
C ARG A 257 46.44 -0.28 2.41
N VAL A 258 46.77 -0.97 1.34
CA VAL A 258 47.60 -2.17 1.38
C VAL A 258 49.05 -1.92 0.98
N ALA A 259 49.42 -0.66 0.79
CA ALA A 259 50.74 -0.27 0.37
C ALA A 259 51.73 -0.25 1.55
N PRO A 260 52.97 -0.74 1.38
CA PRO A 260 54.07 -0.42 2.28
C PRO A 260 54.24 1.11 2.39
N GLY A 261 54.69 1.59 3.56
CA GLY A 261 54.75 3.03 3.88
C GLY A 261 55.51 3.92 2.88
N ASN A 262 56.46 3.38 2.11
CA ASN A 262 57.16 4.11 1.04
C ASN A 262 56.35 4.27 -0.26
N LEU A 263 55.26 3.52 -0.41
CA LEU A 263 54.41 3.48 -1.60
C LEU A 263 52.99 4.01 -1.35
N THR A 264 52.60 4.20 -0.09
CA THR A 264 51.30 4.73 0.33
C THR A 264 51.01 6.10 -0.27
N ALA A 265 51.94 7.06 -0.15
CA ALA A 265 51.74 8.42 -0.66
C ALA A 265 51.50 8.46 -2.18
N SER A 266 52.28 7.71 -2.94
CA SER A 266 52.14 7.64 -4.41
C SER A 266 50.81 7.02 -4.85
N ALA A 267 50.33 6.00 -4.13
CA ALA A 267 49.03 5.38 -4.40
C ALA A 267 47.86 6.31 -4.03
N GLN A 268 47.97 7.06 -2.92
CA GLN A 268 46.98 8.06 -2.51
C GLN A 268 46.88 9.20 -3.53
N ASP A 269 48.01 9.71 -4.02
CA ASP A 269 48.04 10.76 -5.03
C ASP A 269 47.39 10.30 -6.35
N SER A 270 47.66 9.04 -6.75
CA SER A 270 47.06 8.45 -7.94
C SER A 270 45.53 8.32 -7.81
N ALA A 271 45.04 7.82 -6.67
CA ALA A 271 43.61 7.72 -6.38
C ALA A 271 42.91 9.10 -6.39
N ARG A 272 43.56 10.12 -5.82
CA ARG A 272 43.05 11.50 -5.78
C ARG A 272 42.98 12.11 -7.18
N ASN A 273 44.00 11.91 -8.00
CA ASN A 273 44.03 12.39 -9.38
C ASN A 273 42.92 11.79 -10.24
N ASP A 274 42.63 10.49 -10.08
CA ASP A 274 41.55 9.81 -10.80
C ASP A 274 40.16 10.35 -10.42
N ILE A 275 39.92 10.63 -9.13
CA ILE A 275 38.68 11.27 -8.69
C ILE A 275 38.58 12.73 -9.14
N TYR A 276 39.68 13.48 -9.16
CA TYR A 276 39.66 14.84 -9.70
C TYR A 276 39.42 14.87 -11.20
N ALA A 277 39.83 13.84 -11.94
CA ALA A 277 39.45 13.66 -13.33
C ALA A 277 37.93 13.45 -13.47
N LEU A 278 37.29 12.71 -12.56
CA LEU A 278 35.82 12.60 -12.53
C LEU A 278 35.15 13.95 -12.27
N VAL A 279 35.64 14.76 -11.31
CA VAL A 279 35.09 16.10 -11.04
C VAL A 279 35.16 17.00 -12.27
N ARG A 280 36.29 17.01 -12.99
CA ARG A 280 36.41 17.78 -14.25
C ARG A 280 35.40 17.36 -15.31
N ARG A 281 35.08 16.06 -15.38
CA ARG A 281 34.03 15.56 -16.27
C ARG A 281 32.64 16.01 -15.81
N MET A 282 32.40 16.08 -14.50
CA MET A 282 31.14 16.58 -13.93
C MET A 282 30.95 18.07 -14.16
N GLU A 283 32.01 18.89 -14.06
CA GLU A 283 32.01 20.32 -14.40
C GLU A 283 31.42 20.53 -15.81
N LEU A 284 31.92 19.79 -16.80
CA LEU A 284 31.45 19.85 -18.19
C LEU A 284 30.05 19.26 -18.38
N ALA A 285 29.79 18.05 -17.84
CA ALA A 285 28.57 17.29 -18.14
C ALA A 285 27.34 17.73 -17.35
N LEU A 286 27.53 18.14 -16.10
CA LEU A 286 26.44 18.48 -15.18
C LEU A 286 26.31 20.00 -15.00
N GLY A 287 27.27 20.79 -15.48
CA GLY A 287 27.34 22.24 -15.24
C GLY A 287 27.52 22.54 -13.76
N VAL A 288 28.47 21.85 -13.12
CA VAL A 288 28.91 22.13 -11.74
C VAL A 288 29.65 23.47 -11.74
N THR A 289 29.30 24.35 -10.80
CA THR A 289 29.98 25.65 -10.66
C THR A 289 31.39 25.48 -10.06
N ASP A 290 32.27 26.47 -10.24
CA ASP A 290 33.63 26.41 -9.69
C ASP A 290 33.62 26.23 -8.15
N ASP A 291 32.69 26.89 -7.45
CA ASP A 291 32.51 26.76 -6.00
C ASP A 291 32.07 25.36 -5.59
N GLU A 292 31.11 24.77 -6.31
CA GLU A 292 30.69 23.39 -6.05
C GLU A 292 31.79 22.39 -6.37
N ALA A 293 32.59 22.63 -7.41
CA ALA A 293 33.71 21.77 -7.76
C ALA A 293 34.76 21.71 -6.65
N VAL A 294 34.96 22.80 -5.90
CA VAL A 294 35.76 22.79 -4.67
C VAL A 294 35.13 21.86 -3.62
N GLY A 295 33.80 21.94 -3.43
CA GLY A 295 33.05 21.03 -2.56
C GLY A 295 33.17 19.55 -2.96
N TRP A 296 33.00 19.23 -4.24
CA TRP A 296 33.19 17.87 -4.76
C TRP A 296 34.62 17.37 -4.58
N LYS A 297 35.63 18.22 -4.83
CA LYS A 297 37.05 17.90 -4.60
C LYS A 297 37.39 17.70 -3.13
N ALA A 298 36.60 18.27 -2.21
CA ALA A 298 36.76 18.10 -0.77
C ALA A 298 36.12 16.80 -0.24
N VAL A 299 34.95 16.41 -0.77
CA VAL A 299 34.16 15.29 -0.20
C VAL A 299 34.33 13.97 -0.97
N LEU A 300 34.49 13.98 -2.30
CA LEU A 300 34.63 12.74 -3.07
C LEU A 300 35.85 11.88 -2.68
N PRO A 301 37.01 12.44 -2.30
CA PRO A 301 38.11 11.64 -1.76
C PRO A 301 37.73 10.87 -0.49
N ARG A 302 36.87 11.45 0.38
CA ARG A 302 36.38 10.79 1.61
C ARG A 302 35.40 9.67 1.30
N LEU A 303 34.57 9.84 0.26
CA LEU A 303 33.69 8.78 -0.24
C LEU A 303 34.49 7.64 -0.89
N LEU A 304 35.49 8.00 -1.70
CA LEU A 304 36.40 7.06 -2.35
C LEU A 304 37.11 6.19 -1.32
N ASP A 305 37.55 6.78 -0.21
CA ASP A 305 38.19 6.04 0.90
C ASP A 305 37.33 4.88 1.38
N LYS A 306 35.99 4.98 1.32
CA LYS A 306 35.06 3.92 1.76
C LYS A 306 34.61 2.98 0.64
N ALA A 307 34.81 3.38 -0.62
CA ALA A 307 34.39 2.64 -1.80
C ALA A 307 35.16 1.34 -2.01
N ASP A 308 36.32 1.18 -1.39
CA ASP A 308 37.13 0.00 -1.55
C ASP A 308 36.77 -1.18 -0.64
N GLN A 309 36.10 -0.95 0.49
CA GLN A 309 35.87 -1.92 1.57
C GLN A 309 34.70 -2.90 1.26
N GLY A 310 34.89 -3.80 0.27
CA GLY A 310 33.94 -4.86 -0.11
C GLY A 310 33.82 -5.10 -1.62
N ASN A 311 33.21 -6.21 -2.06
CA ASN A 311 33.12 -6.56 -3.50
C ASN A 311 32.08 -5.74 -4.28
N ARG A 312 31.06 -5.18 -3.61
CA ARG A 312 29.99 -4.35 -4.20
C ARG A 312 29.55 -3.29 -3.18
N THR A 313 30.46 -2.38 -2.84
CA THR A 313 30.17 -1.29 -1.90
C THR A 313 29.18 -0.29 -2.50
N VAL A 314 28.38 0.31 -1.62
CA VAL A 314 27.39 1.32 -2.02
C VAL A 314 28.08 2.57 -2.55
N GLU A 315 29.24 2.91 -1.98
CA GLU A 315 30.06 4.05 -2.35
C GLU A 315 30.72 3.87 -3.73
N ALA A 316 31.22 2.68 -4.06
CA ALA A 316 31.69 2.38 -5.42
C ALA A 316 30.55 2.48 -6.44
N ALA A 317 29.38 1.95 -6.07
CA ALA A 317 28.20 2.00 -6.92
C ALA A 317 27.71 3.45 -7.12
N LEU A 318 27.79 4.30 -6.09
CA LEU A 318 27.49 5.74 -6.16
C LEU A 318 28.47 6.46 -7.11
N LEU A 319 29.77 6.26 -6.94
CA LEU A 319 30.79 6.85 -7.81
C LEU A 319 30.58 6.42 -9.28
N HIS A 320 30.26 5.15 -9.52
CA HIS A 320 29.95 4.66 -10.86
C HIS A 320 28.67 5.28 -11.45
N ASP A 321 27.67 5.60 -10.63
CA ASP A 321 26.49 6.34 -11.11
C ASP A 321 26.85 7.77 -11.52
N LEU A 322 27.71 8.47 -10.76
CA LEU A 322 28.22 9.79 -11.15
C LEU A 322 28.97 9.72 -12.49
N GLN A 323 29.85 8.73 -12.66
CA GLN A 323 30.55 8.51 -13.93
C GLN A 323 29.60 8.19 -15.09
N ARG A 324 28.54 7.40 -14.83
CA ARG A 324 27.51 7.11 -15.85
C ARG A 324 26.77 8.38 -16.24
N ALA A 325 26.43 9.24 -15.28
CA ALA A 325 25.81 10.54 -15.57
C ALA A 325 26.69 11.39 -16.51
N CYS A 326 28.02 11.42 -16.29
CA CYS A 326 28.94 12.10 -17.21
C CYS A 326 28.98 11.44 -18.60
N ARG A 327 29.03 10.11 -18.65
CA ARG A 327 29.09 9.35 -19.93
C ARG A 327 27.85 9.55 -20.80
N GLU A 328 26.67 9.69 -20.22
CA GLU A 328 25.43 9.96 -21.00
C GLU A 328 25.45 11.35 -21.66
N HIS A 329 26.25 12.29 -21.16
CA HIS A 329 26.49 13.58 -21.81
C HIS A 329 27.64 13.52 -22.84
N GLU A 330 28.71 12.78 -22.53
CA GLU A 330 29.91 12.70 -23.38
C GLU A 330 29.70 11.92 -24.69
N LEU A 331 28.83 10.91 -24.67
CA LEU A 331 28.65 10.00 -25.80
C LEU A 331 27.20 10.05 -26.32
N PRO A 332 26.96 10.55 -27.55
CA PRO A 332 25.64 10.55 -28.12
C PRO A 332 25.13 9.11 -28.30
N THR A 333 23.85 8.92 -27.99
CA THR A 333 23.14 7.64 -28.10
C THR A 333 22.32 7.62 -29.38
N TYR A 334 22.40 6.52 -30.12
CA TYR A 334 21.69 6.33 -31.39
C TYR A 334 20.76 5.13 -31.35
N ALA A 335 19.57 5.29 -31.90
CA ALA A 335 18.68 4.21 -32.29
C ALA A 335 19.02 3.70 -33.69
N LEU A 336 18.78 2.41 -33.93
CA LEU A 336 18.99 1.74 -35.21
C LEU A 336 17.63 1.29 -35.76
N ASP A 337 17.04 2.08 -36.65
CA ASP A 337 15.68 1.86 -37.15
C ASP A 337 15.70 1.20 -38.55
N ALA A 338 16.09 -0.08 -38.60
CA ALA A 338 16.26 -0.83 -39.84
C ALA A 338 14.94 -1.02 -40.63
N VAL A 339 13.83 -1.22 -39.92
CA VAL A 339 12.50 -1.40 -40.53
C VAL A 339 12.04 -0.12 -41.19
N GLU A 340 12.12 1.02 -40.48
CA GLU A 340 11.69 2.31 -41.02
C GLU A 340 12.60 2.79 -42.15
N TYR A 341 13.91 2.51 -42.06
CA TYR A 341 14.84 2.72 -43.17
C TYR A 341 14.44 1.95 -44.43
N ALA A 342 14.06 0.67 -44.30
CA ALA A 342 13.63 -0.14 -45.42
C ALA A 342 12.27 0.33 -45.99
N LEU A 343 11.28 0.59 -45.12
CA LEU A 343 9.93 1.03 -45.51
C LEU A 343 9.94 2.42 -46.15
N SER A 344 10.84 3.30 -45.72
CA SER A 344 10.99 4.65 -46.29
C SER A 344 11.82 4.67 -47.58
N ALA A 345 12.25 3.50 -48.08
CA ALA A 345 13.17 3.36 -49.21
C ALA A 345 14.45 4.20 -49.05
N GLY A 346 14.99 4.24 -47.83
CA GLY A 346 16.22 4.97 -47.49
C GLY A 346 16.07 6.47 -47.28
N ARG A 347 14.84 7.01 -47.20
CA ARG A 347 14.60 8.43 -46.91
C ARG A 347 14.83 8.77 -45.44
N THR A 348 14.55 7.85 -44.53
CA THR A 348 14.93 7.98 -43.12
C THR A 348 16.35 7.48 -42.90
N LYS A 349 17.06 8.01 -41.90
CA LYS A 349 18.43 7.55 -41.57
C LYS A 349 18.34 6.27 -40.74
N LEU A 350 19.14 5.26 -41.08
CA LEU A 350 19.28 4.04 -40.27
C LEU A 350 19.78 4.34 -38.84
N ARG A 351 20.72 5.30 -38.72
CA ARG A 351 21.26 5.79 -37.45
C ARG A 351 20.56 7.10 -37.10
N ARG A 352 19.75 7.10 -36.04
CA ARG A 352 19.02 8.26 -35.53
C ARG A 352 19.48 8.63 -34.12
N GLU A 353 19.87 9.88 -33.91
CA GLU A 353 20.36 10.35 -32.61
C GLU A 353 19.21 10.65 -31.64
N LEU A 354 19.28 10.10 -30.43
CA LEU A 354 18.26 10.28 -29.40
C LEU A 354 18.59 11.48 -28.50
N LYS A 355 18.27 12.69 -28.98
CA LYS A 355 18.60 13.96 -28.29
C LYS A 355 17.93 14.13 -26.93
N GLY A 356 16.77 13.49 -26.70
CA GLY A 356 16.03 13.56 -25.44
C GLY A 356 16.61 12.68 -24.32
N GLN A 357 17.38 11.66 -24.65
CA GLN A 357 17.87 10.66 -23.67
C GLN A 357 18.77 11.24 -22.55
N PRO A 358 19.73 12.15 -22.83
CA PRO A 358 20.58 12.71 -21.78
C PRO A 358 19.79 13.43 -20.68
N TYR A 359 18.72 14.17 -21.04
CA TYR A 359 17.87 14.88 -20.09
C TYR A 359 17.18 13.96 -19.09
N VAL A 360 17.01 12.69 -19.43
CA VAL A 360 16.26 11.72 -18.65
C VAL A 360 17.17 10.75 -17.89
N ARG A 361 18.28 10.31 -18.51
CA ARG A 361 19.21 9.35 -17.89
C ARG A 361 20.14 9.99 -16.87
N VAL A 362 20.56 11.24 -17.08
CA VAL A 362 21.40 11.97 -16.14
C VAL A 362 20.72 12.09 -14.77
N PRO A 363 19.49 12.63 -14.62
CA PRO A 363 18.83 12.68 -13.33
C PRO A 363 18.55 11.28 -12.76
N ALA A 364 18.27 10.27 -13.59
CA ALA A 364 18.10 8.89 -13.11
C ALA A 364 19.37 8.34 -12.43
N HIS A 365 20.55 8.54 -13.04
CA HIS A 365 21.83 8.16 -12.44
C HIS A 365 22.14 8.97 -11.17
N LEU A 366 21.88 10.28 -11.16
CA LEU A 366 22.08 11.11 -9.97
C LEU A 366 21.15 10.72 -8.81
N ARG A 367 19.90 10.30 -9.09
CA ARG A 367 19.00 9.77 -8.05
C ARG A 367 19.44 8.41 -7.53
N LEU A 368 19.99 7.55 -8.38
CA LEU A 368 20.61 6.31 -7.91
C LEU A 368 21.79 6.61 -6.98
N ALA A 369 22.62 7.60 -7.32
CA ALA A 369 23.69 8.08 -6.45
C ALA A 369 23.15 8.64 -5.12
N ALA A 370 22.08 9.46 -5.16
CA ALA A 370 21.44 10.01 -3.96
C ALA A 370 20.84 8.92 -3.05
N ARG A 371 20.18 7.92 -3.64
CA ARG A 371 19.62 6.76 -2.89
C ARG A 371 20.73 5.96 -2.22
N ARG A 372 21.88 5.81 -2.90
CA ARG A 372 23.06 5.11 -2.39
C ARG A 372 23.79 5.91 -1.31
N LEU A 373 23.74 7.25 -1.35
CA LEU A 373 24.37 8.11 -0.33
C LEU A 373 23.87 7.78 1.10
N ALA A 374 22.60 7.44 1.25
CA ALA A 374 22.03 7.10 2.56
C ALA A 374 22.67 5.85 3.19
N ALA A 375 23.19 4.94 2.37
CA ALA A 375 23.92 3.75 2.81
C ALA A 375 25.44 3.88 2.63
N ALA A 376 25.94 5.09 2.33
CA ALA A 376 27.37 5.38 2.27
C ALA A 376 27.93 5.69 3.67
N ARG A 377 29.08 5.11 3.98
CA ARG A 377 29.80 5.21 5.27
C ARG A 377 30.60 6.50 5.39
N LEU A 378 29.92 7.64 5.29
CA LEU A 378 30.50 8.97 5.50
C LEU A 378 30.19 9.49 6.90
N THR A 379 31.02 10.42 7.40
CA THR A 379 30.66 11.23 8.58
C THR A 379 29.37 11.98 8.28
N ASP A 380 28.60 12.34 9.31
CA ASP A 380 27.34 13.03 9.06
C ASP A 380 27.55 14.39 8.36
N ALA A 381 28.61 15.12 8.74
CA ALA A 381 29.02 16.34 8.06
C ALA A 381 29.34 16.12 6.57
N ASP A 382 30.07 15.05 6.23
CA ASP A 382 30.41 14.73 4.84
C ASP A 382 29.21 14.21 4.05
N ARG A 383 28.33 13.43 4.69
CA ARG A 383 27.11 12.93 4.07
C ARG A 383 26.15 14.08 3.77
N GLN A 384 26.02 15.04 4.68
CA GLN A 384 25.24 16.26 4.48
C GLN A 384 25.84 17.12 3.36
N ALA A 385 27.17 17.32 3.36
CA ALA A 385 27.86 18.08 2.32
C ALA A 385 27.75 17.40 0.93
N LEU A 386 27.94 16.09 0.83
CA LEU A 386 27.74 15.35 -0.41
C LEU A 386 26.27 15.29 -0.81
N GLY A 387 25.39 15.21 0.18
CA GLY A 387 23.94 15.22 0.01
C GLY A 387 23.46 16.51 -0.62
N SER A 388 23.89 17.66 -0.10
CA SER A 388 23.54 18.96 -0.67
C SER A 388 24.08 19.12 -2.10
N LEU A 389 25.32 18.66 -2.38
CA LEU A 389 25.91 18.69 -3.71
C LEU A 389 25.16 17.78 -4.71
N ILE A 390 24.84 16.53 -4.34
CA ILE A 390 24.08 15.60 -5.18
C ILE A 390 22.65 16.12 -5.37
N GLN A 391 21.97 16.59 -4.32
CA GLN A 391 20.63 17.15 -4.40
C GLN A 391 20.59 18.40 -5.28
N GLY A 392 21.60 19.28 -5.18
CA GLY A 392 21.76 20.43 -6.06
C GLY A 392 21.92 20.00 -7.53
N ALA A 393 22.74 18.98 -7.79
CA ALA A 393 22.91 18.42 -9.13
C ALA A 393 21.62 17.76 -9.66
N VAL A 394 20.89 17.00 -8.82
CA VAL A 394 19.58 16.41 -9.17
C VAL A 394 18.56 17.51 -9.48
N ALA A 395 18.43 18.52 -8.62
CA ALA A 395 17.50 19.62 -8.79
C ALA A 395 17.77 20.39 -10.10
N ARG A 396 19.04 20.64 -10.44
CA ARG A 396 19.42 21.26 -11.72
C ARG A 396 19.10 20.35 -12.91
N ALA A 397 19.41 19.07 -12.84
CA ALA A 397 19.10 18.12 -13.90
C ALA A 397 17.59 17.98 -14.13
N GLU A 398 16.80 17.93 -13.05
CA GLU A 398 15.33 17.94 -13.11
C GLU A 398 14.79 19.25 -13.66
N THR A 399 15.37 20.39 -13.28
CA THR A 399 14.98 21.70 -13.81
C THR A 399 15.19 21.75 -15.32
N ARG A 400 16.36 21.33 -15.82
CA ARG A 400 16.64 21.23 -17.28
C ARG A 400 15.68 20.29 -17.99
N LEU A 401 15.38 19.13 -17.40
CA LEU A 401 14.38 18.19 -17.93
C LEU A 401 13.01 18.85 -18.06
N ARG A 402 12.56 19.56 -17.01
CA ARG A 402 11.27 20.24 -17.01
C ARG A 402 11.25 21.41 -17.99
N GLU A 403 12.29 22.24 -18.05
CA GLU A 403 12.42 23.32 -19.04
C GLU A 403 12.35 22.82 -20.48
N GLN A 404 12.99 21.67 -20.77
CA GLN A 404 12.97 21.08 -22.09
C GLN A 404 11.62 20.47 -22.47
N PHE A 405 11.00 19.68 -21.58
CA PHE A 405 9.82 18.87 -21.94
C PHE A 405 8.47 19.50 -21.56
N ARG A 406 8.41 20.40 -20.57
CA ARG A 406 7.17 21.09 -20.19
C ARG A 406 6.52 21.83 -21.35
N PRO A 407 7.22 22.66 -22.16
CA PRO A 407 6.56 23.37 -23.26
C PRO A 407 6.05 22.41 -24.34
N ILE A 408 6.77 21.32 -24.60
CA ILE A 408 6.39 20.27 -25.56
C ILE A 408 5.08 19.60 -25.09
N LEU A 409 5.05 19.10 -23.85
CA LEU A 409 3.87 18.45 -23.28
C LEU A 409 2.67 19.39 -23.19
N ALA A 410 2.87 20.63 -22.72
CA ALA A 410 1.80 21.61 -22.58
C ALA A 410 1.20 21.98 -23.95
N THR A 411 2.04 22.15 -24.98
CA THR A 411 1.58 22.48 -26.35
C THR A 411 0.90 21.27 -26.99
N ALA A 412 1.48 20.08 -26.87
CA ALA A 412 0.90 18.86 -27.41
C ALA A 412 -0.49 18.57 -26.81
N LEU A 413 -0.67 18.75 -25.49
CA LEU A 413 -1.97 18.59 -24.82
C LEU A 413 -2.99 19.64 -25.27
N LYS A 414 -2.59 20.92 -25.39
CA LYS A 414 -3.49 21.98 -25.87
C LYS A 414 -3.94 21.73 -27.31
N ASP A 415 -3.03 21.30 -28.17
CA ASP A 415 -3.29 21.03 -29.58
C ASP A 415 -4.10 19.74 -29.79
N ALA A 416 -4.02 18.79 -28.84
CA ALA A 416 -4.95 17.66 -28.74
C ALA A 416 -6.36 18.07 -28.28
N GLY A 417 -6.61 19.35 -28.03
CA GLY A 417 -7.94 19.89 -27.68
C GLY A 417 -8.17 20.10 -26.18
N LEU A 418 -7.16 19.88 -25.32
CA LEU A 418 -7.26 20.22 -23.90
C LEU A 418 -7.03 21.73 -23.70
N GLN A 419 -7.98 22.55 -24.14
CA GLN A 419 -7.94 24.02 -23.97
C GLN A 419 -8.64 24.43 -22.66
N PRO A 420 -7.91 24.94 -21.65
CA PRO A 420 -8.50 25.35 -20.38
C PRO A 420 -9.17 26.72 -20.51
N SER A 421 -10.39 26.84 -19.99
CA SER A 421 -11.19 28.08 -20.03
C SER A 421 -11.32 28.76 -18.66
N THR A 422 -11.09 28.01 -17.57
CA THR A 422 -11.24 28.49 -16.19
C THR A 422 -9.97 28.25 -15.37
N VAL A 423 -9.81 28.96 -14.25
CA VAL A 423 -8.65 28.79 -13.34
C VAL A 423 -8.48 27.34 -12.89
N PRO A 424 -9.54 26.61 -12.47
CA PRO A 424 -9.40 25.19 -12.15
C PRO A 424 -8.98 24.31 -13.33
N GLU A 425 -9.40 24.62 -14.56
CA GLU A 425 -8.97 23.88 -15.75
C GLU A 425 -7.51 24.16 -16.10
N GLN A 426 -7.02 25.39 -15.89
CA GLN A 426 -5.61 25.72 -16.05
C GLN A 426 -4.76 24.96 -15.03
N ALA A 427 -5.17 24.96 -13.76
CA ALA A 427 -4.51 24.19 -12.70
C ALA A 427 -4.57 22.68 -13.00
N ALA A 428 -5.68 22.17 -13.51
CA ALA A 428 -5.82 20.76 -13.90
C ALA A 428 -4.89 20.37 -15.07
N LEU A 429 -4.77 21.22 -16.10
CA LEU A 429 -3.86 20.99 -17.22
C LEU A 429 -2.40 21.04 -16.76
N ALA A 430 -2.03 22.05 -15.97
CA ALA A 430 -0.69 22.18 -15.40
C ALA A 430 -0.36 20.95 -14.53
N LYS A 431 -1.32 20.49 -13.72
CA LYS A 431 -1.19 19.26 -12.95
C LYS A 431 -0.92 18.05 -13.82
N THR A 432 -1.67 17.85 -14.91
CA THR A 432 -1.44 16.73 -15.84
C THR A 432 -0.03 16.80 -16.45
N VAL A 433 0.42 17.98 -16.87
CA VAL A 433 1.80 18.16 -17.39
C VAL A 433 2.84 17.77 -16.34
N GLU A 434 2.71 18.24 -15.11
CA GLU A 434 3.67 17.94 -14.05
C GLU A 434 3.61 16.46 -13.59
N GLU A 435 2.44 15.81 -13.64
CA GLU A 435 2.30 14.36 -13.40
C GLU A 435 3.06 13.54 -14.47
N LEU A 436 2.95 13.93 -15.75
CA LEU A 436 3.69 13.29 -16.84
C LEU A 436 5.19 13.55 -16.73
N LEU A 437 5.61 14.76 -16.38
CA LEU A 437 7.02 15.09 -16.14
C LEU A 437 7.60 14.31 -14.97
N ASP A 438 6.85 14.14 -13.89
CA ASP A 438 7.26 13.30 -12.75
C ASP A 438 7.44 11.85 -13.20
N ARG A 439 6.55 11.33 -14.06
CA ARG A 439 6.68 9.98 -14.61
C ARG A 439 7.95 9.84 -15.45
N VAL A 440 8.18 10.75 -16.40
CA VAL A 440 9.42 10.81 -17.20
C VAL A 440 10.64 10.86 -16.29
N SER A 441 10.58 11.68 -15.24
CA SER A 441 11.66 11.81 -14.28
C SER A 441 11.90 10.49 -13.53
N ALA A 442 10.86 9.84 -13.03
CA ALA A 442 10.97 8.67 -12.17
C ALA A 442 11.38 7.40 -12.91
N THR A 443 10.75 7.10 -14.06
CA THR A 443 10.96 5.84 -14.80
C THR A 443 11.94 5.97 -15.95
N GLY A 444 12.20 7.20 -16.39
CA GLY A 444 13.09 7.46 -17.51
C GLY A 444 12.44 7.36 -18.89
N PHE A 445 11.12 7.15 -18.95
CA PHE A 445 10.33 7.12 -20.18
C PHE A 445 8.88 7.49 -19.89
N LEU A 446 8.10 7.75 -20.93
CA LEU A 446 6.66 7.98 -20.86
C LEU A 446 5.93 7.08 -21.85
N GLY A 447 4.99 6.26 -21.41
CA GLY A 447 4.18 5.41 -22.29
C GLY A 447 2.83 6.03 -22.66
N PHE A 448 2.20 5.50 -23.71
CA PHE A 448 0.81 5.84 -24.06
C PHE A 448 -0.18 5.63 -22.91
N ALA A 449 -0.06 4.51 -22.20
CA ALA A 449 -0.92 4.21 -21.05
C ALA A 449 -0.78 5.26 -19.94
N ASP A 450 0.43 5.76 -19.68
CA ASP A 450 0.65 6.83 -18.69
C ASP A 450 -0.09 8.12 -19.09
N VAL A 451 -0.02 8.52 -20.36
CA VAL A 451 -0.70 9.72 -20.89
C VAL A 451 -2.22 9.58 -20.83
N ARG A 452 -2.74 8.44 -21.33
CA ARG A 452 -4.17 8.14 -21.29
C ARG A 452 -4.69 8.15 -19.85
N ASP A 453 -4.01 7.45 -18.95
CA ASP A 453 -4.46 7.32 -17.57
C ASP A 453 -4.36 8.66 -16.81
N ALA A 454 -3.35 9.49 -17.08
CA ALA A 454 -3.28 10.83 -16.52
C ALA A 454 -4.47 11.71 -16.95
N ILE A 455 -4.92 11.60 -18.21
CA ILE A 455 -6.12 12.30 -18.70
C ILE A 455 -7.40 11.66 -18.12
N ALA A 456 -7.47 10.33 -18.05
CA ALA A 456 -8.63 9.59 -17.55
C ALA A 456 -8.86 9.77 -16.03
N ARG A 457 -7.79 9.95 -15.24
CA ARG A 457 -7.86 10.31 -13.80
C ARG A 457 -7.97 11.82 -13.57
N GLY A 458 -7.36 12.62 -14.45
CA GLY A 458 -7.31 14.07 -14.39
C GLY A 458 -8.68 14.75 -14.51
N GLN A 459 -8.74 16.02 -14.11
CA GLN A 459 -9.96 16.83 -14.32
C GLN A 459 -9.98 17.48 -15.70
N MET A 460 -8.85 17.61 -16.38
CA MET A 460 -8.82 18.05 -17.77
C MET A 460 -9.16 16.88 -18.69
N LYS A 461 -10.28 16.98 -19.42
CA LYS A 461 -10.84 15.90 -20.25
C LYS A 461 -10.79 16.25 -21.73
N LEU A 462 -10.66 15.23 -22.58
CA LEU A 462 -10.72 15.39 -24.02
C LEU A 462 -12.09 15.96 -24.44
N PRO A 463 -12.13 16.83 -25.46
CA PRO A 463 -13.38 17.22 -26.08
C PRO A 463 -14.06 16.00 -26.73
N ASP A 464 -15.39 16.07 -26.84
CA ASP A 464 -16.15 15.10 -27.63
C ASP A 464 -15.81 15.26 -29.12
N LEU A 465 -15.88 14.17 -29.89
CA LEU A 465 -15.56 14.16 -31.33
C LEU A 465 -16.63 14.91 -32.13
N GLY A 466 -16.22 15.85 -32.99
CA GLY A 466 -17.09 16.68 -33.81
C GLY A 466 -17.75 15.97 -35.01
N GLY A 467 -17.42 14.70 -35.27
CA GLY A 467 -18.03 13.87 -36.32
C GLY A 467 -17.08 12.84 -36.95
N ALA A 468 -17.59 12.09 -37.95
CA ALA A 468 -16.84 11.01 -38.61
C ALA A 468 -15.55 11.46 -39.32
N ASN A 469 -15.46 12.73 -39.75
CA ASN A 469 -14.26 13.27 -40.41
C ASN A 469 -13.10 13.49 -39.43
N GLU A 470 -13.40 13.80 -38.16
CA GLU A 470 -12.39 13.91 -37.10
C GLU A 470 -11.88 12.53 -36.67
N TYR A 471 -12.72 11.49 -36.77
CA TYR A 471 -12.36 10.09 -36.53
C TYR A 471 -11.35 9.54 -37.56
N VAL A 472 -11.52 9.85 -38.85
CA VAL A 472 -10.61 9.40 -39.93
C VAL A 472 -9.20 10.01 -39.79
N ARG A 473 -9.10 11.23 -39.25
CA ARG A 473 -7.81 11.88 -38.94
C ARG A 473 -7.15 11.37 -37.65
N GLY A 474 -7.83 10.49 -36.91
CA GLY A 474 -7.40 9.95 -35.63
C GLY A 474 -8.05 10.70 -34.45
N ASP A 475 -8.53 9.92 -33.48
CA ASP A 475 -9.01 10.44 -32.18
C ASP A 475 -7.96 11.40 -31.56
N PRO A 476 -8.38 12.47 -30.85
CA PRO A 476 -7.47 13.37 -30.14
C PRO A 476 -6.33 12.70 -29.37
N LEU A 477 -6.57 11.55 -28.73
CA LEU A 477 -5.56 10.81 -27.99
C LEU A 477 -4.53 10.14 -28.93
N LEU A 478 -4.97 9.60 -30.07
CA LEU A 478 -4.08 9.00 -31.07
C LEU A 478 -3.27 10.06 -31.83
N ARG A 479 -3.83 11.26 -32.04
CA ARG A 479 -3.08 12.42 -32.53
C ARG A 479 -2.01 12.83 -31.54
N LEU A 480 -2.36 12.91 -30.26
CA LEU A 480 -1.42 13.16 -29.17
C LEU A 480 -0.30 12.10 -29.13
N ASP A 481 -0.63 10.81 -29.21
CA ASP A 481 0.33 9.70 -29.27
C ASP A 481 1.33 9.86 -30.43
N SER A 482 0.83 10.16 -31.63
CA SER A 482 1.67 10.35 -32.81
C SER A 482 2.61 11.55 -32.68
N ARG A 483 2.14 12.63 -32.06
CA ARG A 483 2.93 13.84 -31.87
C ARG A 483 3.99 13.67 -30.80
N LEU A 484 3.62 13.09 -29.65
CA LEU A 484 4.58 12.81 -28.58
C LEU A 484 5.66 11.83 -29.04
N ALA A 485 5.32 10.85 -29.87
CA ALA A 485 6.31 9.96 -30.48
C ALA A 485 7.31 10.69 -31.39
N ALA A 486 6.88 11.77 -32.05
CA ALA A 486 7.75 12.58 -32.90
C ALA A 486 8.58 13.61 -32.11
N GLU A 487 7.98 14.30 -31.14
CA GLU A 487 8.61 15.41 -30.39
C GLU A 487 9.44 14.94 -29.18
N LEU A 488 9.11 13.79 -28.59
CA LEU A 488 9.81 13.20 -27.44
C LEU A 488 10.56 11.91 -27.83
N ASP A 489 11.31 11.97 -28.92
CA ASP A 489 12.00 10.81 -29.48
C ASP A 489 12.96 10.14 -28.47
N GLY A 490 12.83 8.83 -28.33
CA GLY A 490 13.56 8.01 -27.36
C GLY A 490 13.09 8.16 -25.90
N VAL A 491 12.21 9.10 -25.58
CA VAL A 491 11.64 9.31 -24.23
C VAL A 491 10.20 8.80 -24.18
N TYR A 492 9.43 9.01 -25.24
CA TYR A 492 8.05 8.53 -25.35
C TYR A 492 7.97 7.18 -26.07
N ARG A 493 7.21 6.24 -25.49
CA ARG A 493 6.90 4.93 -26.06
C ARG A 493 5.48 4.96 -26.62
N ARG A 494 5.40 4.79 -27.94
CA ARG A 494 4.14 4.79 -28.68
C ARG A 494 3.25 3.62 -28.28
N ALA A 495 1.94 3.81 -28.39
CA ALA A 495 0.95 2.76 -28.16
C ALA A 495 1.16 1.52 -29.06
N GLU A 496 1.03 0.34 -28.45
CA GLU A 496 1.02 -0.94 -29.16
C GLU A 496 -0.18 -1.06 -30.11
N LEU A 497 -0.06 -1.93 -31.13
CA LEU A 497 -1.08 -2.11 -32.16
C LEU A 497 -2.47 -2.40 -31.59
N TYR A 498 -2.56 -3.31 -30.61
CA TYR A 498 -3.84 -3.69 -29.99
C TYR A 498 -4.47 -2.54 -29.20
N THR A 499 -3.66 -1.70 -28.55
CA THR A 499 -4.16 -0.56 -27.77
C THR A 499 -4.66 0.55 -28.69
N ARG A 500 -3.96 0.82 -29.79
CA ARG A 500 -4.40 1.78 -30.82
C ARG A 500 -5.70 1.35 -31.47
N GLY A 501 -5.82 0.07 -31.82
CA GLY A 501 -7.03 -0.50 -32.38
C GLY A 501 -8.21 -0.38 -31.41
N LEU A 502 -7.98 -0.69 -30.12
CA LEU A 502 -9.00 -0.55 -29.08
C LEU A 502 -9.44 0.89 -28.87
N GLU A 503 -8.50 1.84 -28.81
CA GLU A 503 -8.80 3.27 -28.70
C GLU A 503 -9.65 3.73 -29.89
N GLN A 504 -9.24 3.38 -31.10
CA GLN A 504 -9.97 3.72 -32.31
C GLN A 504 -11.40 3.13 -32.28
N LEU A 505 -11.57 1.86 -31.92
CA LEU A 505 -12.89 1.23 -31.83
C LEU A 505 -13.79 1.90 -30.77
N THR A 506 -13.22 2.25 -29.61
CA THR A 506 -13.98 2.82 -28.49
C THR A 506 -14.27 4.32 -28.67
N ALA A 507 -13.43 5.05 -29.39
CA ALA A 507 -13.59 6.49 -29.62
C ALA A 507 -14.91 6.84 -30.31
N ILE A 508 -15.42 6.02 -31.24
CA ILE A 508 -16.74 6.25 -31.85
C ILE A 508 -17.84 6.13 -30.80
N GLY A 509 -17.82 5.03 -30.03
CA GLY A 509 -18.84 4.72 -29.03
C GLY A 509 -18.81 5.67 -27.84
N PHE A 510 -17.64 6.20 -27.46
CA PHE A 510 -17.48 6.98 -26.23
C PHE A 510 -17.22 8.47 -26.50
N GLY A 511 -16.71 8.84 -27.67
CA GLY A 511 -16.38 10.22 -28.03
C GLY A 511 -17.52 10.96 -28.72
N THR A 512 -18.50 10.26 -29.32
CA THR A 512 -19.66 10.89 -29.99
C THR A 512 -20.94 10.80 -29.17
N GLU A 513 -21.85 11.77 -29.31
CA GLU A 513 -23.14 11.73 -28.60
C GLU A 513 -23.99 10.52 -29.02
N THR A 514 -24.11 10.26 -30.32
CA THR A 514 -24.89 9.14 -30.86
C THR A 514 -24.29 7.80 -30.45
N GLY A 515 -22.97 7.64 -30.56
CA GLY A 515 -22.27 6.44 -30.09
C GLY A 515 -22.52 6.20 -28.62
N ARG A 516 -22.40 7.24 -27.78
CA ARG A 516 -22.62 7.16 -26.33
C ARG A 516 -24.05 6.74 -25.99
N ARG A 517 -25.03 7.27 -26.72
CA ARG A 517 -26.45 6.87 -26.60
C ARG A 517 -26.62 5.40 -26.98
N LEU A 518 -26.05 4.94 -28.09
CA LEU A 518 -26.12 3.54 -28.52
C LEU A 518 -25.41 2.59 -27.53
N THR A 519 -24.21 2.92 -27.09
CA THR A 519 -23.47 2.13 -26.10
C THR A 519 -24.26 2.00 -24.81
N ARG A 520 -24.77 3.11 -24.27
CA ARG A 520 -25.46 3.11 -22.97
C ARG A 520 -26.86 2.52 -23.03
N ASN A 521 -27.58 2.69 -24.14
CA ASN A 521 -28.98 2.31 -24.25
C ASN A 521 -29.23 1.01 -25.00
N VAL A 522 -28.28 0.56 -25.83
CA VAL A 522 -28.41 -0.64 -26.67
C VAL A 522 -27.34 -1.66 -26.32
N PHE A 523 -26.07 -1.37 -26.65
CA PHE A 523 -25.01 -2.38 -26.56
C PHE A 523 -24.77 -2.88 -25.14
N LEU A 524 -24.70 -1.98 -24.15
CA LEU A 524 -24.48 -2.38 -22.76
C LEU A 524 -25.65 -3.20 -22.18
N PRO A 525 -26.91 -2.72 -22.17
CA PRO A 525 -28.01 -3.47 -21.57
C PRO A 525 -28.37 -4.73 -22.36
N PHE A 526 -28.51 -4.67 -23.68
CA PHE A 526 -28.91 -5.83 -24.47
C PHE A 526 -27.75 -6.79 -24.73
N GLY A 527 -26.51 -6.31 -24.85
CA GLY A 527 -25.33 -7.18 -24.93
C GLY A 527 -25.11 -7.96 -23.63
N ALA A 528 -25.20 -7.30 -22.47
CA ALA A 528 -25.13 -7.99 -21.18
C ALA A 528 -26.28 -8.99 -21.00
N ALA A 529 -27.50 -8.63 -21.41
CA ALA A 529 -28.64 -9.53 -21.36
C ALA A 529 -28.45 -10.76 -22.26
N PHE A 530 -27.88 -10.58 -23.45
CA PHE A 530 -27.59 -11.67 -24.39
C PHE A 530 -26.59 -12.65 -23.77
N LEU A 531 -25.49 -12.14 -23.21
CA LEU A 531 -24.47 -12.98 -22.57
C LEU A 531 -25.06 -13.78 -21.39
N VAL A 532 -25.85 -13.14 -20.52
CA VAL A 532 -26.48 -13.81 -19.39
C VAL A 532 -27.48 -14.88 -19.86
N ALA A 533 -28.32 -14.57 -20.86
CA ALA A 533 -29.28 -15.53 -21.41
C ALA A 533 -28.57 -16.74 -22.04
N GLN A 534 -27.51 -16.50 -22.81
CA GLN A 534 -26.68 -17.55 -23.40
C GLN A 534 -26.02 -18.43 -22.33
N PHE A 535 -25.53 -17.83 -21.24
CA PHE A 535 -24.89 -18.57 -20.14
C PHE A 535 -25.87 -19.45 -19.35
N VAL A 536 -27.07 -18.94 -19.06
CA VAL A 536 -28.11 -19.76 -18.41
C VAL A 536 -28.44 -20.97 -19.27
N TRP A 537 -28.52 -20.81 -20.60
CA TRP A 537 -28.74 -21.92 -21.50
C TRP A 537 -27.61 -22.97 -21.44
N LEU A 538 -26.35 -22.54 -21.52
CA LEU A 538 -25.18 -23.42 -21.41
C LEU A 538 -25.20 -24.26 -20.13
N MET A 539 -25.56 -23.64 -18.99
CA MET A 539 -25.65 -24.32 -17.70
C MET A 539 -26.79 -25.33 -17.61
N VAL A 540 -27.93 -25.05 -18.26
CA VAL A 540 -29.16 -25.86 -18.12
C VAL A 540 -29.21 -26.99 -19.14
N PHE A 541 -28.77 -26.76 -20.37
CA PHE A 541 -29.03 -27.67 -21.49
C PHE A 541 -27.80 -28.43 -21.98
N GLU A 542 -26.60 -27.84 -21.96
CA GLU A 542 -25.40 -28.50 -22.52
C GLU A 542 -24.61 -29.33 -21.49
N TYR A 543 -24.71 -28.99 -20.20
CA TYR A 543 -24.17 -29.79 -19.08
C TYR A 543 -25.22 -30.63 -18.34
N GLY A 544 -26.48 -30.60 -18.79
CA GLY A 544 -27.50 -31.56 -18.35
C GLY A 544 -27.21 -32.95 -18.95
N PRO A 545 -27.62 -34.06 -18.31
CA PRO A 545 -27.45 -35.39 -18.88
C PRO A 545 -28.29 -35.49 -20.16
N HIS A 546 -27.65 -35.33 -21.33
CA HIS A 546 -28.29 -35.73 -22.58
C HIS A 546 -28.41 -37.26 -22.58
N PRO A 547 -29.63 -37.83 -22.71
CA PRO A 547 -29.74 -39.22 -23.11
C PRO A 547 -29.11 -39.31 -24.51
N SER A 548 -28.19 -40.25 -24.69
CA SER A 548 -27.55 -40.60 -25.96
C SER A 548 -28.59 -40.63 -27.09
N GLY A 549 -28.69 -39.53 -27.83
CA GLY A 549 -29.41 -39.46 -29.10
C GLY A 549 -28.60 -40.16 -30.20
N PRO A 550 -29.25 -40.68 -31.24
CA PRO A 550 -28.58 -41.44 -32.29
C PRO A 550 -27.51 -40.61 -33.01
N GLU A 551 -26.39 -41.26 -33.33
CA GLU A 551 -25.25 -40.68 -34.04
C GLU A 551 -25.71 -39.97 -35.33
N GLY A 552 -25.66 -38.64 -35.36
CA GLY A 552 -25.98 -37.85 -36.55
C GLY A 552 -26.57 -36.46 -36.33
N GLU A 553 -27.05 -36.13 -35.12
CA GLU A 553 -27.50 -34.76 -34.83
C GLU A 553 -26.31 -33.81 -34.69
N GLN A 554 -26.25 -32.81 -35.59
CA GLN A 554 -25.23 -31.76 -35.57
C GLN A 554 -25.21 -31.09 -34.19
N ALA A 555 -24.04 -31.08 -33.55
CA ALA A 555 -23.80 -30.30 -32.34
C ALA A 555 -24.32 -28.88 -32.56
N GLY A 556 -25.18 -28.40 -31.65
CA GLY A 556 -25.77 -27.07 -31.75
C GLY A 556 -24.67 -26.03 -31.95
N THR A 557 -24.73 -25.28 -33.06
CA THR A 557 -23.79 -24.18 -33.28
C THR A 557 -24.14 -23.03 -32.33
N PHE A 558 -23.19 -22.10 -32.10
CA PHE A 558 -23.40 -20.91 -31.25
C PHE A 558 -24.65 -20.08 -31.64
N LEU A 559 -25.15 -20.22 -32.88
CA LEU A 559 -26.36 -19.57 -33.40
C LEU A 559 -27.49 -20.58 -33.76
N GLY A 560 -27.35 -21.86 -33.41
CA GLY A 560 -28.29 -22.93 -33.74
C GLY A 560 -29.13 -23.42 -32.55
N GLY A 561 -30.27 -24.06 -32.83
CA GLY A 561 -31.10 -24.73 -31.82
C GLY A 561 -31.95 -23.77 -30.97
N TRP A 562 -31.44 -23.30 -29.83
CA TRP A 562 -32.21 -22.52 -28.85
C TRP A 562 -32.31 -21.03 -29.17
N ASN A 563 -31.30 -20.46 -29.82
CA ASN A 563 -31.33 -19.07 -30.31
C ASN A 563 -32.39 -18.85 -31.40
N GLN A 564 -33.01 -19.92 -31.91
CA GLN A 564 -34.15 -19.87 -32.82
C GLN A 564 -35.51 -19.87 -32.10
N GLN A 565 -35.53 -20.10 -30.78
CA GLN A 565 -36.76 -20.25 -30.03
C GLN A 565 -37.24 -18.90 -29.48
N THR A 566 -38.53 -18.60 -29.65
CA THR A 566 -39.12 -17.28 -29.36
C THR A 566 -38.93 -16.80 -27.92
N TRP A 567 -39.02 -17.71 -26.94
CA TRP A 567 -38.80 -17.40 -25.52
C TRP A 567 -37.38 -16.91 -25.19
N PHE A 568 -36.36 -17.26 -25.98
CA PHE A 568 -35.00 -16.75 -25.82
C PHE A 568 -35.00 -15.25 -26.15
N HIS A 569 -35.56 -14.88 -27.30
CA HIS A 569 -35.66 -13.47 -27.70
C HIS A 569 -36.51 -12.65 -26.73
N LEU A 570 -37.61 -13.21 -26.21
CA LEU A 570 -38.44 -12.55 -25.20
C LEU A 570 -37.69 -12.36 -23.87
N SER A 571 -36.96 -13.38 -23.41
CA SER A 571 -36.15 -13.31 -22.19
C SER A 571 -34.99 -12.34 -22.34
N TRP A 572 -34.30 -12.36 -23.49
CA TRP A 572 -33.24 -11.43 -23.85
C TRP A 572 -33.75 -9.99 -23.90
N LEU A 573 -34.89 -9.74 -24.56
CA LEU A 573 -35.51 -8.42 -24.63
C LEU A 573 -35.94 -7.94 -23.25
N GLY A 574 -36.62 -8.79 -22.46
CA GLY A 574 -37.07 -8.46 -21.11
C GLY A 574 -35.91 -8.14 -20.16
N LEU A 575 -34.86 -8.96 -20.18
CA LEU A 575 -33.65 -8.73 -19.39
C LEU A 575 -32.89 -7.49 -19.88
N GLY A 576 -32.85 -7.24 -21.19
CA GLY A 576 -32.27 -6.04 -21.77
C GLY A 576 -33.00 -4.77 -21.34
N VAL A 577 -34.34 -4.77 -21.37
CA VAL A 577 -35.16 -3.65 -20.86
C VAL A 577 -34.95 -3.47 -19.36
N PHE A 578 -34.87 -4.55 -18.58
CA PHE A 578 -34.54 -4.48 -17.16
C PHE A 578 -33.17 -3.81 -16.93
N PHE A 579 -32.11 -4.26 -17.60
CA PHE A 579 -30.79 -3.64 -17.50
C PHE A 579 -30.78 -2.18 -17.97
N LEU A 580 -31.53 -1.83 -19.01
CA LEU A 580 -31.70 -0.44 -19.44
C LEU A 580 -32.34 0.42 -18.34
N LEU A 581 -33.38 -0.10 -17.67
CA LEU A 581 -34.02 0.58 -16.54
C LEU A 581 -33.06 0.74 -15.35
N VAL A 582 -32.22 -0.25 -15.07
CA VAL A 582 -31.16 -0.13 -14.05
C VAL A 582 -30.17 1.00 -14.42
N VAL A 583 -29.77 1.10 -15.68
CA VAL A 583 -28.83 2.13 -16.15
C VAL A 583 -29.46 3.53 -16.15
N ARG A 584 -30.75 3.67 -16.48
CA ARG A 584 -31.40 4.97 -16.67
C ARG A 584 -32.15 5.48 -15.44
N SER A 585 -32.82 4.60 -14.69
CA SER A 585 -33.69 4.99 -13.58
C SER A 585 -32.97 4.96 -12.24
N ALA A 586 -32.79 6.14 -11.64
CA ALA A 586 -32.32 6.26 -10.27
C ALA A 586 -33.31 5.65 -9.25
N ALA A 587 -34.62 5.66 -9.56
CA ALA A 587 -35.63 5.02 -8.72
C ALA A 587 -35.44 3.49 -8.69
N VAL A 588 -35.26 2.85 -9.86
CA VAL A 588 -34.99 1.41 -9.94
C VAL A 588 -33.71 1.05 -9.20
N ARG A 589 -32.62 1.81 -9.37
CA ARG A 589 -31.38 1.57 -8.60
C ARG A 589 -31.59 1.70 -7.09
N ARG A 590 -32.35 2.71 -6.64
CA ARG A 590 -32.69 2.87 -5.21
C ARG A 590 -33.51 1.70 -4.69
N VAL A 591 -34.48 1.22 -5.46
CA VAL A 591 -35.30 0.03 -5.10
C VAL A 591 -34.42 -1.22 -5.04
N LEU A 592 -33.62 -1.51 -6.08
CA LEU A 592 -32.71 -2.65 -6.08
C LEU A 592 -31.71 -2.60 -4.94
N HIS A 593 -31.15 -1.43 -4.65
CA HIS A 593 -30.26 -1.25 -3.51
C HIS A 593 -30.99 -1.47 -2.17
N ALA A 594 -32.23 -0.98 -2.03
CA ALA A 594 -33.03 -1.19 -0.82
C ALA A 594 -33.40 -2.68 -0.63
N VAL A 595 -33.83 -3.35 -1.70
CA VAL A 595 -34.12 -4.80 -1.71
C VAL A 595 -32.86 -5.59 -1.39
N GLY A 596 -31.74 -5.32 -2.06
CA GLY A 596 -30.45 -5.96 -1.81
C GLY A 596 -29.98 -5.75 -0.37
N ARG A 597 -30.14 -4.55 0.20
CA ARG A 597 -29.82 -4.28 1.61
C ARG A 597 -30.73 -5.05 2.57
N LYS A 598 -32.03 -5.16 2.26
CA LYS A 598 -32.97 -5.96 3.05
C LYS A 598 -32.62 -7.45 2.99
N LEU A 599 -32.34 -7.98 1.80
CA LEU A 599 -31.90 -9.37 1.59
C LEU A 599 -30.58 -9.64 2.32
N TYR A 600 -29.59 -8.77 2.20
CA TYR A 600 -28.33 -8.88 2.94
C TYR A 600 -28.56 -8.87 4.45
N ARG A 601 -29.38 -7.96 4.98
CA ARG A 601 -29.70 -7.93 6.41
C ARG A 601 -30.45 -9.19 6.86
N ALA A 602 -31.38 -9.69 6.05
CA ALA A 602 -32.10 -10.93 6.32
C ALA A 602 -31.14 -12.14 6.30
N ALA A 603 -30.28 -12.25 5.29
CA ALA A 603 -29.28 -13.30 5.18
C ALA A 603 -28.28 -13.22 6.33
N ARG A 604 -27.75 -12.04 6.65
CA ARG A 604 -26.89 -11.81 7.82
C ARG A 604 -27.61 -12.18 9.12
N PHE A 605 -28.88 -11.82 9.26
CA PHE A 605 -29.65 -12.16 10.44
C PHE A 605 -29.81 -13.68 10.57
N VAL A 606 -30.26 -14.36 9.50
CA VAL A 606 -30.54 -15.81 9.48
C VAL A 606 -29.27 -16.65 9.58
N PHE A 607 -28.26 -16.37 8.76
CA PHE A 607 -27.06 -17.20 8.63
C PHE A 607 -25.94 -16.81 9.60
N TRP A 608 -25.99 -15.62 10.22
CA TRP A 608 -24.92 -15.16 11.12
C TRP A 608 -25.43 -14.74 12.49
N GLU A 609 -26.30 -13.71 12.58
CA GLU A 609 -26.66 -13.14 13.88
C GLU A 609 -27.51 -14.08 14.74
N VAL A 610 -28.45 -14.81 14.15
CA VAL A 610 -29.28 -15.78 14.88
C VAL A 610 -28.43 -16.94 15.40
N PRO A 611 -27.63 -17.65 14.58
CA PRO A 611 -26.72 -18.69 15.08
C PRO A 611 -25.75 -18.17 16.14
N TYR A 612 -25.17 -17.00 15.92
CA TYR A 612 -24.24 -16.38 16.87
C TYR A 612 -24.90 -16.03 18.21
N ARG A 613 -26.09 -15.42 18.19
CA ARG A 613 -26.83 -15.05 19.42
C ARG A 613 -27.35 -16.29 20.16
N LEU A 614 -27.79 -17.31 19.42
CA LEU A 614 -28.16 -18.59 20.00
C LEU A 614 -26.94 -19.24 20.67
N TRP A 615 -25.80 -19.29 19.97
CA TRP A 615 -24.56 -19.85 20.52
C TRP A 615 -24.04 -19.06 21.73
N ALA A 616 -24.07 -17.72 21.69
CA ALA A 616 -23.63 -16.86 22.79
C ALA A 616 -24.62 -16.79 23.96
N SER A 617 -25.80 -17.39 23.84
CA SER A 617 -26.78 -17.43 24.92
C SER A 617 -26.24 -18.24 26.10
N PRO A 618 -26.29 -17.71 27.34
CA PRO A 618 -25.84 -18.44 28.53
C PRO A 618 -26.55 -19.78 28.72
N TRP A 619 -27.79 -19.89 28.24
CA TRP A 619 -28.57 -21.12 28.35
C TRP A 619 -28.10 -22.20 27.38
N VAL A 620 -27.73 -21.80 26.16
CA VAL A 620 -27.19 -22.73 25.14
C VAL A 620 -25.77 -23.17 25.52
N GLN A 621 -24.94 -22.25 26.02
CA GLN A 621 -23.61 -22.60 26.56
C GLN A 621 -23.73 -23.61 27.70
N ARG A 622 -24.59 -23.37 28.70
CA ARG A 622 -24.84 -24.33 29.79
C ARG A 622 -25.38 -25.68 29.31
N LEU A 623 -26.21 -25.70 28.27
CA LEU A 623 -26.72 -26.93 27.67
C LEU A 623 -25.60 -27.70 26.96
N ILE A 624 -24.77 -27.02 26.18
CA ILE A 624 -23.62 -27.63 25.49
C ILE A 624 -22.58 -28.13 26.49
N ASP A 625 -22.34 -27.40 27.57
CA ASP A 625 -21.42 -27.77 28.65
C ASP A 625 -22.02 -28.83 29.62
N SER A 626 -23.29 -29.19 29.44
CA SER A 626 -23.92 -30.21 30.27
C SER A 626 -23.32 -31.59 30.00
N VAL A 627 -23.21 -32.40 31.06
CA VAL A 627 -22.66 -33.76 30.99
C VAL A 627 -23.34 -34.62 29.91
N PRO A 628 -24.68 -34.63 29.74
CA PRO A 628 -25.34 -35.44 28.71
C PRO A 628 -24.96 -35.01 27.29
N VAL A 629 -24.84 -33.71 27.04
CA VAL A 629 -24.52 -33.18 25.70
C VAL A 629 -23.05 -33.38 25.37
N GLN A 630 -22.14 -33.16 26.33
CA GLN A 630 -20.72 -33.47 26.16
C GLN A 630 -20.48 -34.97 25.93
N PHE A 631 -21.25 -35.83 26.61
CA PHE A 631 -21.23 -37.27 26.36
C PHE A 631 -21.66 -37.59 24.93
N LEU A 632 -22.80 -37.07 24.48
CA LEU A 632 -23.28 -37.29 23.11
C LEU A 632 -22.30 -36.73 22.06
N TRP A 633 -21.72 -35.57 22.31
CA TRP A 633 -20.78 -34.92 21.42
C TRP A 633 -19.49 -35.73 21.23
N ASN A 634 -18.92 -36.26 22.32
CA ASN A 634 -17.66 -37.00 22.28
C ASN A 634 -17.80 -38.49 21.91
N PHE A 635 -18.94 -39.12 22.22
CA PHE A 635 -19.15 -40.55 21.97
C PHE A 635 -20.05 -40.85 20.76
N VAL A 636 -20.77 -39.86 20.23
CA VAL A 636 -21.67 -40.06 19.08
C VAL A 636 -21.31 -39.13 17.93
N VAL A 637 -21.31 -37.81 18.15
CA VAL A 637 -21.19 -36.84 17.05
C VAL A 637 -19.81 -36.83 16.40
N LYS A 638 -18.73 -36.64 17.19
CA LYS A 638 -17.36 -36.64 16.64
C LYS A 638 -17.00 -37.98 15.98
N PRO A 639 -17.28 -39.15 16.60
CA PRO A 639 -17.04 -40.44 15.98
C PRO A 639 -17.85 -40.67 14.70
N ALA A 640 -19.12 -40.23 14.66
CA ALA A 640 -19.95 -40.31 13.46
C ALA A 640 -19.39 -39.46 12.32
N ALA A 641 -18.90 -38.25 12.61
CA ALA A 641 -18.28 -37.39 11.60
C ALA A 641 -17.01 -38.03 11.02
N LEU A 642 -16.12 -38.57 11.87
CA LEU A 642 -14.93 -39.29 11.41
C LEU A 642 -15.28 -40.53 10.59
N THR A 643 -16.29 -41.29 11.04
CA THR A 643 -16.80 -42.46 10.31
C THR A 643 -17.33 -42.06 8.94
N GLY A 644 -18.11 -40.98 8.84
CA GLY A 644 -18.64 -40.47 7.58
C GLY A 644 -17.54 -40.07 6.59
N VAL A 645 -16.46 -39.43 7.08
CA VAL A 645 -15.29 -39.09 6.25
C VAL A 645 -14.57 -40.35 5.77
N LEU A 646 -14.34 -41.33 6.65
CA LEU A 646 -13.68 -42.59 6.28
C LEU A 646 -14.52 -43.39 5.28
N VAL A 647 -15.84 -43.43 5.47
CA VAL A 647 -16.77 -44.07 4.54
C VAL A 647 -16.78 -43.35 3.18
N ALA A 648 -16.72 -42.02 3.13
CA ALA A 648 -16.64 -41.27 1.88
C ALA A 648 -15.30 -41.47 1.15
N ALA A 649 -14.18 -41.52 1.89
CA ALA A 649 -12.85 -41.69 1.32
C ALA A 649 -12.57 -43.13 0.86
N PHE A 650 -13.16 -44.13 1.52
CA PHE A 650 -13.01 -45.55 1.23
C PHE A 650 -14.33 -46.19 0.79
N GLN A 651 -15.13 -45.43 0.03
CA GLN A 651 -16.49 -45.81 -0.38
C GLN A 651 -16.58 -47.24 -0.99
N PRO A 652 -15.66 -47.69 -1.87
CA PRO A 652 -15.74 -49.04 -2.45
C PRO A 652 -15.56 -50.18 -1.43
N TYR A 653 -14.93 -49.91 -0.28
CA TYR A 653 -14.58 -50.94 0.72
C TYR A 653 -15.51 -50.95 1.94
N LEU A 654 -16.13 -49.80 2.26
CA LEU A 654 -16.94 -49.62 3.48
C LEU A 654 -18.43 -49.44 3.20
N TRP A 655 -18.83 -49.01 2.00
CA TRP A 655 -20.24 -48.82 1.64
C TRP A 655 -20.86 -50.08 1.04
N ASP A 656 -20.16 -50.72 0.10
CA ASP A 656 -20.68 -51.88 -0.64
C ASP A 656 -20.59 -53.21 0.16
N ALA A 657 -19.87 -53.21 1.28
CA ALA A 657 -19.69 -54.36 2.18
C ALA A 657 -20.79 -54.51 3.26
N GLY A 658 -21.82 -53.64 3.24
CA GLY A 658 -22.97 -53.68 4.15
C GLY A 658 -22.80 -52.91 5.47
N GLY A 659 -23.80 -52.99 6.36
CA GLY A 659 -23.86 -52.18 7.59
C GLY A 659 -22.90 -52.60 8.72
N ALA A 660 -22.40 -53.84 8.70
CA ALA A 660 -21.50 -54.35 9.75
C ALA A 660 -20.10 -53.69 9.74
N PRO A 661 -19.41 -53.54 8.59
CA PRO A 661 -18.18 -52.74 8.48
C PRO A 661 -18.38 -51.30 8.96
N GLN A 662 -19.50 -50.66 8.63
CA GLN A 662 -19.80 -49.29 9.03
C GLN A 662 -19.95 -49.15 10.55
N ALA A 663 -20.65 -50.10 11.19
CA ALA A 663 -20.76 -50.15 12.64
C ALA A 663 -19.40 -50.40 13.31
N LEU A 664 -18.55 -51.25 12.73
CA LEU A 664 -17.21 -51.51 13.23
C LEU A 664 -16.29 -50.28 13.10
N THR A 665 -16.36 -49.57 11.97
CA THR A 665 -15.65 -48.30 11.75
C THR A 665 -16.13 -47.21 12.70
N PHE A 666 -17.43 -47.18 13.02
CA PHE A 666 -17.97 -46.28 14.04
C PHE A 666 -17.40 -46.59 15.42
N LEU A 667 -17.43 -47.84 15.87
CA LEU A 667 -16.83 -48.24 17.15
C LEU A 667 -15.34 -47.93 17.22
N ALA A 668 -14.59 -48.21 16.14
CA ALA A 668 -13.17 -47.87 16.06
C ALA A 668 -12.95 -46.34 16.15
N SER A 669 -13.80 -45.55 15.49
CA SER A 669 -13.76 -44.08 15.57
C SER A 669 -14.06 -43.56 16.97
N VAL A 670 -15.00 -44.17 17.71
CA VAL A 670 -15.28 -43.83 19.12
C VAL A 670 -14.03 -44.04 19.96
N LEU A 671 -13.32 -45.15 19.74
CA LEU A 671 -12.12 -45.52 20.49
C LEU A 671 -10.96 -44.57 20.16
N VAL A 672 -10.71 -44.31 18.87
CA VAL A 672 -9.65 -43.40 18.41
C VAL A 672 -9.87 -41.99 18.95
N VAL A 673 -11.06 -41.41 18.78
CA VAL A 673 -11.38 -40.02 19.19
C VAL A 673 -11.23 -39.81 20.70
N ASN A 674 -11.55 -40.81 21.52
CA ASN A 674 -11.56 -40.67 22.99
C ASN A 674 -10.25 -41.09 23.68
N THR A 675 -9.27 -41.64 22.96
CA THR A 675 -7.94 -41.94 23.50
C THR A 675 -7.09 -40.67 23.69
N ARG A 676 -6.03 -40.73 24.52
CA ARG A 676 -5.05 -39.63 24.70
C ARG A 676 -4.49 -39.11 23.36
N PRO A 677 -3.94 -39.95 22.45
CA PRO A 677 -3.43 -39.46 21.16
C PRO A 677 -4.52 -38.86 20.27
N GLY A 678 -5.74 -39.41 20.29
CA GLY A 678 -6.86 -38.85 19.52
C GLY A 678 -7.32 -37.47 20.00
N ARG A 679 -7.34 -37.24 21.32
CA ARG A 679 -7.65 -35.90 21.88
C ARG A 679 -6.58 -34.87 21.52
N VAL A 680 -5.30 -35.24 21.62
CA VAL A 680 -4.18 -34.36 21.22
C VAL A 680 -4.22 -34.06 19.72
N ALA A 681 -4.48 -35.07 18.88
CA ALA A 681 -4.63 -34.87 17.43
C ALA A 681 -5.83 -33.97 17.10
N GLY A 682 -6.95 -34.11 17.83
CA GLY A 682 -8.10 -33.22 17.71
C GLY A 682 -7.79 -31.77 18.09
N GLU A 683 -7.02 -31.55 19.14
CA GLU A 683 -6.54 -30.21 19.54
C GLU A 683 -5.58 -29.62 18.51
N LEU A 684 -4.65 -30.41 17.95
CA LEU A 684 -3.75 -30.00 16.88
C LEU A 684 -4.49 -29.67 15.58
N LEU A 685 -5.54 -30.42 15.22
CA LEU A 685 -6.38 -30.13 14.06
C LEU A 685 -7.20 -28.86 14.28
N LEU A 686 -7.71 -28.64 15.49
CA LEU A 686 -8.41 -27.41 15.85
C LEU A 686 -7.44 -26.21 15.80
N GLU A 687 -6.21 -26.40 16.27
CA GLU A 687 -5.13 -25.42 16.18
C GLU A 687 -4.71 -25.14 14.74
N ALA A 688 -4.60 -26.16 13.89
CA ALA A 688 -4.33 -26.01 12.47
C ALA A 688 -5.49 -25.29 11.76
N ALA A 689 -6.74 -25.62 12.07
CA ALA A 689 -7.92 -24.94 11.55
C ALA A 689 -7.97 -23.47 12.00
N ARG A 690 -7.62 -23.18 13.26
CA ARG A 690 -7.48 -21.81 13.78
C ARG A 690 -6.41 -21.04 13.02
N ARG A 691 -5.22 -21.62 12.86
CA ARG A 691 -4.14 -21.03 12.06
C ARG A 691 -4.59 -20.80 10.61
N LEU A 692 -5.38 -21.70 10.04
CA LEU A 692 -5.90 -21.54 8.68
C LEU A 692 -6.95 -20.42 8.59
N ILE A 693 -7.78 -20.24 9.62
CA ILE A 693 -8.69 -19.08 9.75
C ILE A 693 -7.91 -17.78 9.94
N ASP A 694 -6.83 -17.79 10.71
CA ASP A 694 -5.95 -16.63 10.89
C ASP A 694 -5.18 -16.30 9.59
N VAL A 695 -4.74 -17.32 8.84
CA VAL A 695 -4.20 -17.15 7.49
C VAL A 695 -5.30 -16.64 6.53
N ALA A 696 -6.55 -17.11 6.64
CA ALA A 696 -7.66 -16.59 5.85
C ALA A 696 -8.02 -15.14 6.23
N ARG A 697 -7.81 -14.72 7.48
CA ARG A 697 -7.87 -13.31 7.89
C ARG A 697 -6.69 -12.50 7.36
N SER A 698 -5.57 -13.17 7.08
CA SER A 698 -4.44 -12.62 6.35
C SER A 698 -4.61 -12.69 4.83
N LEU A 699 -5.72 -13.21 4.30
CA LEU A 699 -6.05 -13.16 2.88
C LEU A 699 -5.85 -11.75 2.27
N PRO A 700 -6.17 -10.63 2.96
CA PRO A 700 -5.85 -9.31 2.44
C PRO A 700 -4.34 -9.09 2.34
N ALA A 701 -3.54 -9.49 3.32
CA ALA A 701 -2.09 -9.43 3.26
C ALA A 701 -1.52 -10.32 2.13
N LEU A 702 -2.09 -11.52 1.92
CA LEU A 702 -1.75 -12.39 0.79
C LEU A 702 -2.08 -11.73 -0.55
N LEU A 703 -3.25 -11.09 -0.68
CA LEU A 703 -3.61 -10.36 -1.89
C LEU A 703 -2.70 -9.14 -2.14
N HIS A 704 -2.25 -8.46 -1.09
CA HIS A 704 -1.24 -7.39 -1.22
C HIS A 704 0.09 -7.97 -1.66
N TRP A 705 0.53 -9.06 -1.04
CA TRP A 705 1.77 -9.72 -1.42
C TRP A 705 1.73 -10.19 -2.87
N ILE A 706 0.61 -10.76 -3.34
CA ILE A 706 0.41 -11.12 -4.76
C ILE A 706 0.49 -9.88 -5.65
N ASN A 707 -0.15 -8.77 -5.26
CA ASN A 707 -0.14 -7.54 -6.03
C ASN A 707 1.24 -6.86 -6.06
N ASP A 708 1.96 -6.87 -4.94
CA ASP A 708 3.33 -6.34 -4.82
C ASP A 708 4.29 -7.22 -5.63
N PHE A 709 4.20 -8.55 -5.50
CA PHE A 709 4.95 -9.50 -6.33
C PHE A 709 4.69 -9.30 -7.81
N PHE A 710 3.43 -9.08 -8.21
CA PHE A 710 3.09 -8.81 -9.60
C PHE A 710 3.67 -7.48 -10.08
N ARG A 711 3.57 -6.41 -9.27
CA ARG A 711 4.18 -5.11 -9.59
C ARG A 711 5.69 -5.26 -9.78
N ASP A 712 6.35 -5.93 -8.85
CA ASP A 712 7.79 -6.22 -8.93
C ASP A 712 8.14 -7.07 -10.15
N PHE A 713 7.27 -8.04 -10.52
CA PHE A 713 7.44 -8.85 -11.72
C PHE A 713 7.31 -8.05 -13.00
N VAL A 714 6.32 -7.15 -13.10
CA VAL A 714 6.15 -6.25 -14.25
C VAL A 714 7.33 -5.29 -14.33
N ASP A 715 7.73 -4.68 -13.22
CA ASP A 715 8.89 -3.78 -13.17
C ASP A 715 10.18 -4.51 -13.56
N PHE A 716 10.35 -5.76 -13.11
CA PHE A 716 11.47 -6.62 -13.51
C PHE A 716 11.43 -6.93 -15.00
N LEU A 717 10.26 -7.26 -15.55
CA LEU A 717 10.10 -7.55 -16.97
C LEU A 717 10.35 -6.29 -17.82
N GLU A 718 9.82 -5.14 -17.43
CA GLU A 718 10.12 -3.85 -18.06
C GLU A 718 11.61 -3.53 -17.99
N TRP A 719 12.27 -3.83 -16.87
CA TRP A 719 13.72 -3.70 -16.72
C TRP A 719 14.47 -4.63 -17.67
N VAL A 720 14.07 -5.90 -17.82
CA VAL A 720 14.66 -6.84 -18.78
C VAL A 720 14.49 -6.32 -20.21
N LEU A 721 13.29 -5.90 -20.58
CA LEU A 721 13.02 -5.33 -21.91
C LEU A 721 13.87 -4.09 -22.16
N ALA A 722 13.89 -3.15 -21.22
CA ALA A 722 14.70 -1.93 -21.31
C ALA A 722 16.20 -2.24 -21.38
N ARG A 723 16.67 -3.30 -20.71
CA ARG A 723 18.07 -3.72 -20.74
C ARG A 723 18.47 -4.26 -22.10
N VAL A 724 17.59 -5.02 -22.75
CA VAL A 724 17.81 -5.51 -24.12
C VAL A 724 17.74 -4.35 -25.11
N GLU A 725 16.76 -3.45 -24.99
CA GLU A 725 16.69 -2.21 -25.78
C GLU A 725 17.98 -1.39 -25.67
N ASP A 726 18.51 -1.22 -24.45
CA ASP A 726 19.76 -0.49 -24.20
C ASP A 726 20.99 -1.16 -24.83
N TRP A 727 20.99 -2.49 -24.94
CA TRP A 727 22.07 -3.22 -25.63
C TRP A 727 21.99 -3.06 -27.15
N LEU A 728 20.77 -2.97 -27.69
CA LEU A 728 20.52 -2.71 -29.11
C LEU A 728 20.89 -1.28 -29.52
N ARG A 729 20.80 -0.30 -28.61
CA ARG A 729 21.22 1.10 -28.85
C ARG A 729 22.72 1.20 -29.08
N LEU A 730 23.13 2.11 -29.97
CA LEU A 730 24.54 2.36 -30.29
C LEU A 730 25.04 3.59 -29.51
N ARG A 731 26.21 3.50 -28.87
CA ARG A 731 26.85 4.62 -28.16
C ARG A 731 28.12 5.05 -28.89
N GLY A 732 28.22 6.33 -29.25
CA GLY A 732 29.35 6.86 -30.03
C GLY A 732 29.46 6.23 -31.42
N ASP A 733 30.66 6.23 -32.00
CA ASP A 733 30.94 5.66 -33.33
C ASP A 733 31.31 4.17 -33.24
N GLY A 734 30.28 3.33 -33.18
CA GLY A 734 30.44 1.87 -33.26
C GLY A 734 30.88 1.41 -34.66
N GLY A 735 31.73 0.37 -34.72
CA GLY A 735 32.16 -0.23 -35.99
C GLY A 735 30.99 -0.79 -36.81
N ARG A 736 31.15 -0.85 -38.15
CA ARG A 736 30.09 -1.27 -39.10
C ARG A 736 29.46 -2.63 -38.78
N VAL A 737 30.25 -3.58 -38.27
CA VAL A 737 29.76 -4.91 -37.84
C VAL A 737 28.84 -4.81 -36.63
N ALA A 738 29.19 -3.97 -35.64
CA ALA A 738 28.34 -3.77 -34.46
C ALA A 738 27.00 -3.13 -34.82
N VAL A 739 26.99 -2.19 -35.77
CA VAL A 739 25.76 -1.60 -36.34
C VAL A 739 24.91 -2.69 -36.99
N ALA A 740 25.48 -3.51 -37.87
CA ALA A 740 24.74 -4.55 -38.58
C ALA A 740 24.15 -5.60 -37.64
N VAL A 741 24.94 -6.11 -36.68
CA VAL A 741 24.49 -7.10 -35.69
C VAL A 741 23.34 -6.55 -34.85
N ARG A 742 23.45 -5.31 -34.35
CA ARG A 742 22.38 -4.70 -33.53
C ARG A 742 21.14 -4.36 -34.34
N ALA A 743 21.29 -3.95 -35.60
CA ALA A 743 20.14 -3.70 -36.48
C ALA A 743 19.35 -5.00 -36.76
N VAL A 744 20.04 -6.10 -37.10
CA VAL A 744 19.38 -7.41 -37.30
C VAL A 744 18.76 -7.92 -36.01
N ALA A 745 19.48 -7.84 -34.90
CA ALA A 745 18.95 -8.23 -33.60
C ALA A 745 17.71 -7.41 -33.21
N GLY A 746 17.67 -6.11 -33.53
CA GLY A 746 16.50 -5.26 -33.31
C GLY A 746 15.27 -5.69 -34.11
N VAL A 747 15.45 -6.07 -35.39
CA VAL A 747 14.37 -6.59 -36.24
C VAL A 747 13.81 -7.90 -35.68
N LEU A 748 14.69 -8.80 -35.21
CA LEU A 748 14.28 -10.08 -34.60
C LEU A 748 13.66 -9.90 -33.22
N TRP A 749 14.09 -8.88 -32.47
CA TRP A 749 13.61 -8.59 -31.12
C TRP A 749 12.22 -7.95 -31.12
N MET A 750 11.88 -7.10 -32.10
CA MET A 750 10.58 -6.42 -32.19
C MET A 750 9.36 -7.34 -31.99
N PRO A 751 9.20 -8.47 -32.72
CA PRO A 751 8.07 -9.38 -32.50
C PRO A 751 8.11 -10.08 -31.15
N VAL A 752 9.30 -10.36 -30.61
CA VAL A 752 9.48 -10.98 -29.29
C VAL A 752 9.06 -10.01 -28.19
N GLU A 753 9.49 -8.76 -28.27
CA GLU A 753 9.09 -7.70 -27.34
C GLU A 753 7.57 -7.51 -27.35
N PHE A 754 6.96 -7.43 -28.54
CA PHE A 754 5.51 -7.33 -28.69
C PHE A 754 4.79 -8.50 -28.02
N LEU A 755 5.25 -9.74 -28.26
CA LEU A 755 4.63 -10.94 -27.69
C LEU A 755 4.75 -10.96 -26.16
N ILE A 756 5.93 -10.63 -25.63
CA ILE A 756 6.17 -10.54 -24.19
C ILE A 756 5.22 -9.51 -23.56
N ARG A 757 5.12 -8.31 -24.13
CA ARG A 757 4.21 -7.26 -23.63
C ARG A 757 2.74 -7.68 -23.73
N PHE A 758 2.33 -8.24 -24.87
CA PHE A 758 0.96 -8.70 -25.09
C PHE A 758 0.55 -9.78 -24.08
N TYR A 759 1.35 -10.84 -23.92
CA TYR A 759 1.03 -11.89 -22.95
C TYR A 759 1.04 -11.35 -21.52
N THR A 760 2.02 -10.53 -21.16
CA THR A 760 2.14 -10.02 -19.79
C THR A 760 0.95 -9.12 -19.42
N VAL A 761 0.63 -8.13 -20.26
CA VAL A 761 -0.36 -7.09 -19.94
C VAL A 761 -1.80 -7.54 -20.26
N VAL A 762 -2.01 -8.25 -21.37
CA VAL A 762 -3.37 -8.59 -21.84
C VAL A 762 -3.84 -9.94 -21.32
N LEU A 763 -2.96 -10.94 -21.25
CA LEU A 763 -3.34 -12.33 -20.97
C LEU A 763 -3.02 -12.78 -19.54
N ILE A 764 -1.87 -12.39 -18.99
CA ILE A 764 -1.37 -12.90 -17.71
C ILE A 764 -1.78 -11.97 -16.55
N GLU A 765 -1.60 -10.65 -16.72
CA GLU A 765 -1.93 -9.66 -15.70
C GLU A 765 -3.35 -9.83 -15.14
N PRO A 766 -4.42 -9.98 -15.97
CA PRO A 766 -5.76 -10.04 -15.43
C PRO A 766 -6.04 -11.28 -14.56
N MET A 767 -5.35 -12.39 -14.82
CA MET A 767 -5.46 -13.63 -14.05
C MET A 767 -4.75 -13.54 -12.70
N ILE A 768 -3.60 -12.86 -12.64
CA ILE A 768 -2.81 -12.75 -11.41
C ILE A 768 -3.29 -11.60 -10.53
N ASN A 769 -3.74 -10.50 -11.15
CA ASN A 769 -4.16 -9.31 -10.43
C ASN A 769 -5.47 -9.59 -9.68
N PRO A 770 -5.49 -9.52 -8.34
CA PRO A 770 -6.65 -9.91 -7.53
C PRO A 770 -7.88 -9.01 -7.74
N LEU A 771 -7.69 -7.79 -8.25
CA LEU A 771 -8.80 -6.89 -8.61
C LEU A 771 -9.43 -7.26 -9.95
N LYS A 772 -8.69 -7.92 -10.84
CA LYS A 772 -9.12 -8.32 -12.19
C LYS A 772 -9.57 -9.79 -12.21
N LEU A 773 -8.97 -10.66 -11.41
CA LEU A 773 -9.22 -12.09 -11.36
C LEU A 773 -10.71 -12.48 -11.20
N PRO A 774 -11.54 -11.85 -10.35
CA PRO A 774 -12.95 -12.21 -10.25
C PRO A 774 -13.68 -12.05 -11.59
N LEU A 775 -13.28 -11.06 -12.39
CA LEU A 775 -13.84 -10.81 -13.71
C LEU A 775 -13.29 -11.82 -14.74
N SER A 776 -12.02 -12.22 -14.64
CA SER A 776 -11.46 -13.30 -15.47
C SER A 776 -12.14 -14.65 -15.21
N ILE A 777 -12.38 -15.00 -13.95
CA ILE A 777 -13.15 -16.19 -13.57
C ILE A 777 -14.58 -16.10 -14.12
N LEU A 778 -15.19 -14.90 -14.06
CA LEU A 778 -16.50 -14.69 -14.64
C LEU A 778 -16.46 -14.92 -16.16
N PHE A 779 -15.55 -14.28 -16.89
CA PHE A 779 -15.43 -14.43 -18.34
C PHE A 779 -15.06 -15.85 -18.77
N ALA A 780 -14.28 -16.59 -17.97
CA ALA A 780 -13.93 -17.98 -18.25
C ALA A 780 -15.18 -18.87 -18.39
N LYS A 781 -16.23 -18.59 -17.61
CA LYS A 781 -17.52 -19.28 -17.68
C LYS A 781 -18.28 -19.03 -18.99
N PHE A 782 -17.93 -18.00 -19.75
CA PHE A 782 -18.53 -17.70 -21.05
C PHE A 782 -17.60 -18.06 -22.21
N VAL A 783 -16.30 -17.78 -22.07
CA VAL A 783 -15.29 -17.93 -23.13
C VAL A 783 -14.94 -19.40 -23.37
N TYR A 784 -14.75 -20.22 -22.34
CA TYR A 784 -14.40 -21.63 -22.56
C TYR A 784 -15.52 -22.43 -23.24
N PRO A 785 -16.80 -22.31 -22.84
CA PRO A 785 -17.89 -22.95 -23.58
C PRO A 785 -17.98 -22.44 -25.02
N LEU A 786 -17.79 -21.14 -25.25
CA LEU A 786 -17.76 -20.56 -26.58
C LEU A 786 -16.64 -21.17 -27.45
N LEU A 787 -15.41 -21.28 -26.92
CA LEU A 787 -14.29 -21.88 -27.63
C LEU A 787 -14.52 -23.37 -27.92
N ALA A 788 -15.20 -24.08 -27.01
CA ALA A 788 -15.58 -25.48 -27.20
C ALA A 788 -16.58 -25.66 -28.35
N ILE A 789 -17.64 -24.84 -28.38
CA ILE A 789 -18.64 -24.85 -29.46
C ILE A 789 -18.01 -24.50 -30.82
N LEU A 790 -17.05 -23.57 -30.85
CA LEU A 790 -16.33 -23.21 -32.08
C LEU A 790 -15.36 -24.29 -32.57
N GLY A 791 -15.20 -25.40 -31.83
CA GLY A 791 -14.25 -26.47 -32.16
C GLY A 791 -12.79 -26.04 -32.02
N LEU A 792 -12.52 -24.91 -31.35
CA LEU A 792 -11.17 -24.36 -31.15
C LEU A 792 -10.52 -24.90 -29.87
N PHE A 793 -11.34 -25.41 -28.95
CA PHE A 793 -10.91 -25.90 -27.64
C PHE A 793 -11.62 -27.21 -27.31
N THR A 794 -10.89 -28.32 -27.21
CA THR A 794 -11.40 -29.56 -26.64
C THR A 794 -10.88 -29.70 -25.21
N LEU A 795 -11.63 -30.35 -24.32
CA LEU A 795 -11.16 -30.68 -22.96
C LEU A 795 -9.93 -31.61 -22.96
N SER A 796 -9.50 -32.09 -24.14
CA SER A 796 -8.26 -32.86 -24.32
C SER A 796 -7.13 -31.93 -24.80
N PRO A 797 -6.12 -31.65 -23.96
CA PRO A 797 -5.05 -30.70 -24.26
C PRO A 797 -4.09 -31.13 -25.39
N LEU A 798 -4.27 -32.28 -26.06
CA LEU A 798 -3.27 -32.90 -26.94
C LEU A 798 -3.49 -32.74 -28.46
N GLY A 799 -4.59 -32.14 -28.93
CA GLY A 799 -4.96 -32.24 -30.36
C GLY A 799 -5.65 -31.04 -31.00
N SER A 800 -5.23 -29.81 -30.71
CA SER A 800 -5.76 -28.65 -31.46
C SER A 800 -5.21 -28.65 -32.91
N PRO A 801 -6.06 -28.59 -33.95
CA PRO A 801 -5.63 -28.59 -35.36
C PRO A 801 -4.80 -27.35 -35.72
N LEU A 802 -4.82 -26.30 -34.89
CA LEU A 802 -3.99 -25.12 -35.07
C LEU A 802 -2.53 -25.35 -34.62
N VAL A 803 -2.29 -26.21 -33.63
CA VAL A 803 -0.92 -26.58 -33.21
C VAL A 803 -0.22 -27.32 -34.34
N GLU A 804 -0.92 -28.27 -34.98
CA GLU A 804 -0.41 -29.02 -36.13
C GLU A 804 -0.05 -28.10 -37.31
N LYS A 805 -0.84 -27.05 -37.57
CA LYS A 805 -0.54 -26.05 -38.61
C LYS A 805 0.68 -25.18 -38.31
N LEU A 806 1.02 -24.96 -37.04
CA LEU A 806 2.15 -24.13 -36.61
C LEU A 806 3.46 -24.93 -36.45
N THR A 807 3.36 -26.23 -36.21
CA THR A 807 4.50 -27.14 -36.00
C THR A 807 5.54 -27.15 -37.15
N PRO A 808 5.19 -26.92 -38.44
CA PRO A 808 6.18 -26.80 -39.50
C PRO A 808 7.12 -25.58 -39.37
N ALA A 809 6.68 -24.52 -38.70
CA ALA A 809 7.43 -23.27 -38.56
C ALA A 809 8.09 -23.10 -37.18
N VAL A 810 7.53 -23.73 -36.15
CA VAL A 810 7.92 -23.54 -34.75
C VAL A 810 7.89 -24.89 -34.01
N PRO A 811 8.84 -25.19 -33.10
CA PRO A 811 8.83 -26.46 -32.36
C PRO A 811 7.49 -26.74 -31.67
N TYR A 812 7.05 -28.01 -31.68
CA TYR A 812 5.75 -28.42 -31.13
C TYR A 812 5.45 -27.88 -29.72
N PRO A 813 6.38 -27.90 -28.73
CA PRO A 813 6.10 -27.35 -27.41
C PRO A 813 5.79 -25.84 -27.42
N VAL A 814 6.42 -25.09 -28.32
CA VAL A 814 6.21 -23.65 -28.47
C VAL A 814 4.92 -23.37 -29.24
N ALA A 815 4.63 -24.13 -30.30
CA ALA A 815 3.36 -24.05 -31.02
C ALA A 815 2.17 -24.39 -30.09
N TRP A 816 2.33 -25.41 -29.25
CA TRP A 816 1.36 -25.79 -28.22
C TRP A 816 1.16 -24.66 -27.21
N LEU A 817 2.24 -24.11 -26.65
CA LEU A 817 2.17 -23.02 -25.68
C LEU A 817 1.49 -21.77 -26.28
N LEU A 818 1.80 -21.43 -27.53
CA LEU A 818 1.20 -20.29 -28.21
C LEU A 818 -0.28 -20.49 -28.50
N VAL A 819 -0.70 -21.65 -28.97
CA VAL A 819 -2.12 -21.89 -29.32
C VAL A 819 -2.94 -22.19 -28.07
N VAL A 820 -2.57 -23.25 -27.35
CA VAL A 820 -3.33 -23.74 -26.20
C VAL A 820 -3.20 -22.76 -25.05
N GLY A 821 -2.00 -22.25 -24.77
CA GLY A 821 -1.81 -21.23 -23.74
C GLY A 821 -2.62 -19.95 -23.99
N THR A 822 -2.72 -19.49 -25.24
CA THR A 822 -3.58 -18.32 -25.56
C THR A 822 -5.05 -18.61 -25.36
N PHE A 823 -5.54 -19.80 -25.74
CA PHE A 823 -6.94 -20.15 -25.51
C PHE A 823 -7.29 -20.27 -24.02
N TYR A 824 -6.38 -20.84 -23.23
CA TYR A 824 -6.54 -20.87 -21.77
C TYR A 824 -6.57 -19.47 -21.16
N LEU A 825 -5.75 -18.53 -21.65
CA LEU A 825 -5.70 -17.15 -21.15
C LEU A 825 -6.65 -16.19 -21.88
N LEU A 826 -7.45 -16.66 -22.84
CA LEU A 826 -8.37 -15.79 -23.58
C LEU A 826 -9.42 -15.08 -22.71
N PRO A 827 -9.97 -15.69 -21.63
CA PRO A 827 -10.85 -14.98 -20.71
C PRO A 827 -10.22 -13.71 -20.13
N ASP A 828 -8.91 -13.71 -19.90
CA ASP A 828 -8.17 -12.58 -19.36
C ASP A 828 -8.10 -11.42 -20.35
N ALA A 829 -8.03 -11.70 -21.66
CA ALA A 829 -8.13 -10.66 -22.69
C ALA A 829 -9.46 -9.89 -22.60
N PHE A 830 -10.58 -10.57 -22.29
CA PHE A 830 -11.88 -9.91 -22.09
C PHE A 830 -11.91 -9.08 -20.80
N THR A 831 -11.24 -9.55 -19.73
CA THR A 831 -11.03 -8.75 -18.53
C THR A 831 -10.24 -7.48 -18.84
N PHE A 832 -9.11 -7.61 -19.54
CA PHE A 832 -8.31 -6.48 -20.01
C PHE A 832 -9.16 -5.49 -20.81
N LEU A 833 -9.88 -5.97 -21.83
CA LEU A 833 -10.77 -5.16 -22.67
C LEU A 833 -11.82 -4.41 -21.85
N PHE A 834 -12.47 -5.07 -20.89
CA PHE A 834 -13.47 -4.44 -20.04
C PHE A 834 -12.88 -3.28 -19.22
N TRP A 835 -11.71 -3.50 -18.63
CA TRP A 835 -11.02 -2.47 -17.84
C TRP A 835 -10.56 -1.30 -18.71
N GLU A 836 -10.01 -1.58 -19.88
CA GLU A 836 -9.57 -0.58 -20.85
C GLU A 836 -10.72 0.25 -21.41
N MET A 837 -11.83 -0.39 -21.81
CA MET A 837 -13.03 0.31 -22.24
C MET A 837 -13.59 1.21 -21.13
N ARG A 838 -13.52 0.78 -19.87
CA ARG A 838 -13.96 1.58 -18.74
C ARG A 838 -13.08 2.82 -18.53
N GLU A 839 -11.78 2.72 -18.78
CA GLU A 839 -10.86 3.86 -18.67
C GLU A 839 -11.01 4.81 -19.87
N ASN A 840 -11.15 4.27 -21.09
CA ASN A 840 -11.43 5.05 -22.30
C ASN A 840 -12.75 5.83 -22.19
N TRP A 841 -13.77 5.26 -21.54
CA TRP A 841 -15.01 6.00 -21.25
C TRP A 841 -14.75 7.29 -20.47
N ARG A 842 -13.77 7.30 -19.54
CA ARG A 842 -13.47 8.45 -18.67
C ARG A 842 -12.65 9.54 -19.34
N LEU A 843 -12.17 9.34 -20.57
CA LEU A 843 -11.35 10.31 -21.30
C LEU A 843 -12.13 11.57 -21.69
N TYR A 844 -13.39 11.40 -22.08
CA TYR A 844 -14.21 12.46 -22.68
C TYR A 844 -14.94 13.32 -21.65
N ARG A 845 -15.06 14.62 -21.93
CA ARG A 845 -15.68 15.63 -21.06
C ARG A 845 -17.12 15.29 -20.72
N ALA A 846 -17.91 14.82 -21.68
CA ALA A 846 -19.32 14.45 -21.46
C ALA A 846 -19.50 13.24 -20.54
N ASN A 847 -18.46 12.42 -20.36
CA ASN A 847 -18.47 11.24 -19.50
C ASN A 847 -17.94 11.51 -18.08
N ARG A 848 -17.55 12.75 -17.77
CA ARG A 848 -17.05 13.14 -16.45
C ARG A 848 -18.09 12.81 -15.36
N PRO A 849 -17.68 12.22 -14.22
CA PRO A 849 -18.58 12.07 -13.07
C PRO A 849 -19.13 13.43 -12.63
N THR A 850 -20.43 13.48 -12.32
CA THR A 850 -21.09 14.74 -11.92
C THR A 850 -20.58 15.27 -10.57
N GLY A 851 -20.36 14.39 -9.60
CA GLY A 851 -19.75 14.71 -8.31
C GLY A 851 -18.25 14.41 -8.29
N LEU A 852 -17.50 15.25 -7.59
CA LEU A 852 -16.09 15.00 -7.29
C LEU A 852 -15.94 13.73 -6.46
N ARG A 853 -14.90 12.96 -6.76
CA ARG A 853 -14.55 11.72 -6.06
C ARG A 853 -13.17 11.84 -5.43
N PRO A 854 -12.90 11.08 -4.35
CA PRO A 854 -11.57 10.98 -3.79
C PRO A 854 -10.57 10.49 -4.84
N VAL A 855 -9.33 10.92 -4.73
CA VAL A 855 -8.25 10.53 -5.64
C VAL A 855 -7.16 9.74 -4.94
N SER A 856 -6.48 8.94 -5.75
CA SER A 856 -5.24 8.26 -5.39
C SER A 856 -4.14 9.28 -5.13
N VAL A 857 -3.55 9.23 -3.94
CA VAL A 857 -2.45 10.07 -3.46
C VAL A 857 -1.22 9.22 -3.20
N GLY A 858 -1.37 8.05 -2.58
CA GLY A 858 -0.23 7.19 -2.20
C GLY A 858 0.55 6.61 -3.39
N PRO A 859 1.82 6.19 -3.19
CA PRO A 859 2.63 5.54 -4.23
C PRO A 859 2.00 4.26 -4.80
N GLY A 860 1.15 3.60 -4.01
CA GLY A 860 0.40 2.40 -4.40
C GLY A 860 -0.94 2.69 -5.09
N GLY A 861 -1.34 3.96 -5.20
CA GLY A 861 -2.64 4.38 -5.74
C GLY A 861 -3.74 4.55 -4.68
N GLU A 862 -3.38 4.63 -3.40
CA GLU A 862 -4.32 4.72 -2.27
C GLU A 862 -4.87 6.14 -2.07
N THR A 863 -6.11 6.28 -1.59
CA THR A 863 -6.67 7.58 -1.15
C THR A 863 -6.07 8.00 0.19
N VAL A 864 -6.24 9.26 0.63
CA VAL A 864 -5.78 9.72 1.95
C VAL A 864 -6.39 8.86 3.08
N LYS A 865 -7.69 8.57 3.00
CA LYS A 865 -8.34 7.60 3.91
C LYS A 865 -7.71 6.22 3.80
N GLY A 866 -7.40 5.78 2.58
CA GLY A 866 -6.72 4.52 2.30
C GLY A 866 -5.29 4.43 2.84
N LEU A 867 -4.59 5.55 3.02
CA LEU A 867 -3.26 5.60 3.61
C LEU A 867 -3.30 5.35 5.13
N LEU A 868 -4.31 5.90 5.81
CA LEU A 868 -4.44 5.85 7.28
C LEU A 868 -5.28 4.67 7.78
N HIS A 869 -6.43 4.41 7.16
CA HIS A 869 -7.40 3.47 7.70
C HIS A 869 -7.04 2.01 7.37
N ILE A 870 -6.84 1.18 8.39
CA ILE A 870 -6.56 -0.25 8.21
C ILE A 870 -7.82 -0.97 7.71
N GLY A 871 -7.75 -1.45 6.47
CA GLY A 871 -8.81 -2.23 5.84
C GLY A 871 -8.23 -3.31 4.93
N PHE A 872 -9.10 -3.98 4.17
CA PHE A 872 -8.67 -5.05 3.25
C PHE A 872 -7.58 -4.55 2.29
N HIS A 873 -7.78 -3.37 1.67
CA HIS A 873 -6.88 -2.72 0.69
C HIS A 873 -6.40 -1.32 1.13
N SER A 874 -6.23 -1.12 2.42
CA SER A 874 -5.87 0.18 3.01
C SER A 874 -5.03 0.04 4.29
N GLY A 875 -4.45 1.15 4.74
CA GLY A 875 -3.58 1.24 5.91
C GLY A 875 -2.11 1.18 5.55
N THR A 876 -1.68 1.78 4.44
CA THR A 876 -0.28 1.77 3.99
C THR A 876 0.67 2.34 5.05
N VAL A 877 0.30 3.48 5.67
CA VAL A 877 1.10 4.12 6.72
C VAL A 877 1.23 3.24 7.97
N PRO A 878 0.13 2.76 8.62
CA PRO A 878 0.26 1.90 9.80
C PRO A 878 0.92 0.55 9.50
N ARG A 879 0.77 -0.01 8.29
CA ARG A 879 1.48 -1.24 7.89
C ARG A 879 2.98 -1.00 7.71
N LEU A 880 3.38 0.12 7.10
CA LEU A 880 4.79 0.50 6.97
C LEU A 880 5.44 0.71 8.34
N PHE A 881 4.75 1.40 9.27
CA PHE A 881 5.23 1.52 10.64
C PHE A 881 5.36 0.15 11.33
N ALA A 882 4.40 -0.76 11.17
CA ALA A 882 4.51 -2.10 11.76
C ALA A 882 5.67 -2.93 11.19
N ARG A 883 5.90 -2.87 9.87
CA ARG A 883 7.07 -3.51 9.25
C ARG A 883 8.37 -2.87 9.73
N LEU A 884 8.40 -1.54 9.86
CA LEU A 884 9.55 -0.81 10.40
C LEU A 884 9.85 -1.23 11.85
N ARG A 885 8.83 -1.33 12.72
CA ARG A 885 8.99 -1.83 14.09
C ARG A 885 9.55 -3.25 14.14
N ALA A 886 9.04 -4.15 13.29
CA ALA A 886 9.53 -5.52 13.22
C ALA A 886 10.98 -5.58 12.73
N ALA A 887 11.30 -4.84 11.67
CA ALA A 887 12.66 -4.76 11.11
C ALA A 887 13.66 -4.15 12.10
N GLU A 888 13.27 -3.16 12.90
CA GLU A 888 14.17 -2.56 13.91
C GLU A 888 14.45 -3.50 15.07
N ARG A 889 13.47 -4.31 15.50
CA ARG A 889 13.70 -5.38 16.48
C ARG A 889 14.66 -6.44 15.95
N GLU A 890 14.53 -6.79 14.67
CA GLU A 890 15.43 -7.75 14.02
C GLU A 890 16.84 -7.18 13.84
N ALA A 891 16.95 -5.93 13.39
CA ALA A 891 18.21 -5.23 13.21
C ALA A 891 18.95 -5.05 14.55
N ALA A 892 18.23 -4.76 15.64
CA ALA A 892 18.84 -4.68 16.97
C ALA A 892 19.43 -6.02 17.45
N ARG A 893 18.98 -7.16 16.91
CA ARG A 893 19.51 -8.50 17.22
C ARG A 893 20.66 -8.92 16.29
N THR A 894 20.50 -8.64 15.01
CA THR A 894 21.37 -9.16 13.94
C THR A 894 22.42 -8.16 13.46
N ASP A 895 22.30 -6.90 13.88
CA ASP A 895 23.05 -5.73 13.40
C ASP A 895 22.85 -5.44 11.89
N VAL A 896 21.78 -5.98 11.29
CA VAL A 896 21.44 -5.79 9.88
C VAL A 896 20.33 -4.74 9.72
N TRP A 897 20.72 -3.50 9.42
CA TRP A 897 19.81 -2.35 9.36
C TRP A 897 19.22 -2.03 7.98
N GLN A 898 19.37 -2.93 6.99
CA GLN A 898 18.97 -2.67 5.61
C GLN A 898 17.45 -2.51 5.45
N GLU A 899 16.66 -3.42 6.01
CA GLU A 899 15.19 -3.39 5.90
C GLU A 899 14.60 -2.16 6.60
N VAL A 900 15.18 -1.77 7.74
CA VAL A 900 14.83 -0.53 8.48
C VAL A 900 14.96 0.69 7.58
N ARG A 901 16.11 0.83 6.89
CA ARG A 901 16.35 1.94 5.95
C ARG A 901 15.37 1.93 4.78
N GLN A 902 15.02 0.75 4.27
CA GLN A 902 14.05 0.60 3.20
C GLN A 902 12.66 1.07 3.62
N HIS A 903 12.16 0.63 4.78
CA HIS A 903 10.84 1.04 5.27
C HIS A 903 10.76 2.53 5.60
N ARG A 904 11.84 3.13 6.15
CA ARG A 904 11.92 4.59 6.35
C ARG A 904 11.92 5.36 5.02
N ALA A 905 12.56 4.83 3.97
CA ALA A 905 12.49 5.43 2.64
C ALA A 905 11.07 5.37 2.07
N SER A 906 10.38 4.23 2.21
CA SER A 906 8.98 4.09 1.78
C SER A 906 8.03 5.05 2.52
N LEU A 907 8.25 5.35 3.80
CA LEU A 907 7.48 6.37 4.52
C LEU A 907 7.71 7.78 3.95
N ARG A 908 8.96 8.14 3.63
CA ARG A 908 9.28 9.42 2.96
C ARG A 908 8.65 9.53 1.57
N ASP A 909 8.56 8.43 0.83
CA ASP A 909 7.86 8.41 -0.46
C ASP A 909 6.37 8.75 -0.29
N VAL A 910 5.74 8.32 0.82
CA VAL A 910 4.35 8.68 1.16
C VAL A 910 4.24 10.15 1.56
N GLU A 911 5.18 10.68 2.36
CA GLU A 911 5.23 12.10 2.72
C GLU A 911 5.31 13.00 1.48
N GLU A 912 6.20 12.65 0.54
CA GLU A 912 6.39 13.37 -0.71
C GLU A 912 5.14 13.28 -1.62
N ALA A 913 4.49 12.12 -1.65
CA ALA A 913 3.24 11.96 -2.40
C ALA A 913 2.11 12.85 -1.85
N VAL A 914 1.97 12.93 -0.51
CA VAL A 914 1.03 13.84 0.15
C VAL A 914 1.38 15.30 -0.10
N ARG A 915 2.67 15.67 0.01
CA ARG A 915 3.17 17.03 -0.27
C ARG A 915 2.78 17.47 -1.67
N ARG A 916 3.03 16.63 -2.69
CA ARG A 916 2.67 16.91 -4.09
C ARG A 916 1.17 17.05 -4.30
N PHE A 917 0.38 16.20 -3.65
CA PHE A 917 -1.08 16.28 -3.71
C PHE A 917 -1.59 17.62 -3.19
N VAL A 918 -1.15 18.05 -2.00
CA VAL A 918 -1.56 19.35 -1.43
C VAL A 918 -1.06 20.51 -2.29
N ALA A 919 0.21 20.48 -2.71
CA ALA A 919 0.77 21.54 -3.55
C ALA A 919 -0.02 21.71 -4.86
N ARG A 920 -0.44 20.61 -5.50
CA ARG A 920 -1.10 20.63 -6.82
C ARG A 920 -2.61 20.83 -6.79
N ASP A 921 -3.32 20.17 -5.86
CA ASP A 921 -4.78 20.22 -5.82
C ASP A 921 -5.30 21.37 -4.95
N PHE A 922 -4.46 21.97 -4.10
CA PHE A 922 -4.86 23.07 -3.21
C PHE A 922 -4.07 24.36 -3.49
N LEU A 923 -2.76 24.36 -3.26
CA LEU A 923 -1.98 25.62 -3.31
C LEU A 923 -1.81 26.16 -4.73
N ALA A 924 -1.68 25.30 -5.75
CA ALA A 924 -1.56 25.74 -7.14
C ALA A 924 -2.81 26.49 -7.66
N VAL A 925 -3.99 26.20 -7.11
CA VAL A 925 -5.23 26.93 -7.46
C VAL A 925 -5.22 28.32 -6.82
N LEU A 926 -4.84 28.40 -5.54
CA LEU A 926 -4.80 29.67 -4.81
C LEU A 926 -3.71 30.60 -5.34
N ASN A 927 -2.48 30.09 -5.50
CA ASN A 927 -1.33 30.85 -5.99
C ASN A 927 -1.43 31.21 -7.48
N ASN A 928 -2.46 30.77 -8.21
CA ASN A 928 -2.68 31.20 -9.59
C ASN A 928 -3.06 32.70 -9.60
N PRO A 929 -2.34 33.58 -10.32
CA PRO A 929 -2.65 35.01 -10.36
C PRO A 929 -4.09 35.36 -10.79
N GLN A 930 -4.77 34.45 -11.50
CA GLN A 930 -6.14 34.62 -11.97
C GLN A 930 -7.21 34.15 -10.98
N SER A 931 -6.82 33.55 -9.84
CA SER A 931 -7.74 32.99 -8.84
C SER A 931 -8.53 34.04 -8.06
N GLY A 932 -8.08 35.30 -8.08
CA GLY A 932 -8.63 36.36 -7.21
C GLY A 932 -8.09 36.31 -5.76
N TRP A 933 -7.11 35.44 -5.48
CA TRP A 933 -6.41 35.40 -4.19
C TRP A 933 -5.52 36.63 -4.01
N THR A 934 -5.75 37.39 -2.94
CA THR A 934 -4.99 38.60 -2.56
C THR A 934 -4.03 38.38 -1.39
N GLY A 935 -3.97 37.15 -0.85
CA GLY A 935 -3.10 36.79 0.28
C GLY A 935 -1.67 36.42 -0.13
N PRO A 936 -0.81 36.03 0.83
CA PRO A 936 0.58 35.68 0.56
C PRO A 936 0.68 34.42 -0.31
N VAL A 937 1.81 34.25 -1.01
CA VAL A 937 2.12 32.99 -1.70
C VAL A 937 2.29 31.89 -0.65
N LEU A 938 1.60 30.78 -0.83
CA LEU A 938 1.61 29.65 0.10
C LEU A 938 2.48 28.51 -0.43
N SER A 939 3.20 27.84 0.45
CA SER A 939 3.97 26.62 0.14
C SER A 939 3.69 25.51 1.16
N VAL A 940 4.02 24.27 0.80
CA VAL A 940 3.92 23.13 1.74
C VAL A 940 5.24 23.01 2.49
N GLY A 941 5.19 23.17 3.82
CA GLY A 941 6.31 22.99 4.75
C GLY A 941 6.51 21.52 5.12
N GLU A 942 6.63 21.15 6.38
CA GLU A 942 6.79 19.75 6.79
C GLU A 942 5.52 18.90 6.59
N VAL A 943 5.72 17.59 6.34
CA VAL A 943 4.66 16.58 6.31
C VAL A 943 5.06 15.47 7.28
N ASN A 944 4.29 15.31 8.36
CA ASN A 944 4.57 14.35 9.43
C ASN A 944 3.51 13.24 9.41
N LEU A 945 3.97 12.00 9.22
CA LEU A 945 3.13 10.81 9.28
C LEU A 945 3.10 10.24 10.71
N GLY A 946 1.88 10.05 11.23
CA GLY A 946 1.60 9.15 12.35
C GLY A 946 0.88 7.90 11.84
N THR A 947 0.73 6.91 12.70
CA THR A 947 0.06 5.64 12.33
C THR A 947 -1.40 5.83 11.94
N ASN A 948 -2.08 6.80 12.53
CA ASN A 948 -3.49 7.13 12.31
C ASN A 948 -3.72 8.59 11.86
N ARG A 949 -2.66 9.36 11.62
CA ARG A 949 -2.77 10.79 11.29
C ARG A 949 -1.72 11.26 10.29
N ILE A 950 -2.05 12.29 9.52
CA ILE A 950 -1.13 13.02 8.63
C ILE A 950 -1.23 14.49 9.02
N ARG A 951 -0.11 15.09 9.41
CA ARG A 951 -0.01 16.52 9.71
C ARG A 951 0.78 17.20 8.61
N LEU A 952 0.26 18.29 8.08
CA LEU A 952 0.90 19.05 7.02
C LEU A 952 0.97 20.51 7.38
N GLU A 953 2.12 21.11 7.11
CA GLU A 953 2.39 22.51 7.36
C GLU A 953 2.12 23.34 6.10
N VAL A 954 1.30 24.38 6.24
CA VAL A 954 1.07 25.38 5.20
C VAL A 954 1.82 26.64 5.60
N VAL A 955 2.84 26.99 4.82
CA VAL A 955 3.78 28.07 5.11
C VAL A 955 3.45 29.27 4.21
N PRO A 956 3.05 30.43 4.79
CA PRO A 956 2.96 31.68 4.04
C PRO A 956 4.37 32.23 3.77
N GLN A 957 4.52 33.02 2.70
CA GLN A 957 5.78 33.73 2.42
C GLN A 957 6.27 34.56 3.62
N ASP A 958 5.35 35.23 4.31
CA ASP A 958 5.59 35.96 5.55
C ASP A 958 4.50 35.60 6.58
N GLY A 959 4.87 35.18 7.79
CA GLY A 959 3.95 34.90 8.90
C GLY A 959 4.10 33.52 9.54
N THR A 960 3.25 33.22 10.53
CA THR A 960 3.28 31.94 11.26
C THR A 960 2.59 30.82 10.45
N PRO A 961 3.18 29.63 10.35
CA PRO A 961 2.62 28.52 9.59
C PRO A 961 1.33 27.98 10.23
N ALA A 962 0.45 27.43 9.40
CA ALA A 962 -0.77 26.77 9.84
C ALA A 962 -0.64 25.25 9.67
N TRP A 963 -1.11 24.48 10.66
CA TRP A 963 -1.01 23.01 10.65
C TRP A 963 -2.37 22.38 10.39
N LEU A 964 -2.51 21.79 9.20
CA LEU A 964 -3.68 21.03 8.80
C LEU A 964 -3.47 19.54 9.15
N GLU A 965 -4.51 18.90 9.64
CA GLU A 965 -4.49 17.49 10.04
C GLU A 965 -5.57 16.68 9.34
N TRP A 966 -5.19 15.47 8.94
CA TRP A 966 -6.11 14.38 8.63
C TRP A 966 -5.90 13.25 9.62
N GLU A 967 -6.98 12.75 10.20
CA GLU A 967 -6.94 11.74 11.24
C GLU A 967 -7.98 10.65 10.98
N ASP A 968 -7.59 9.38 11.10
CA ASP A 968 -8.53 8.27 11.15
C ASP A 968 -9.07 8.12 12.58
N ARG A 969 -10.32 8.54 12.77
CA ARG A 969 -11.07 8.39 14.02
C ARG A 969 -12.14 7.33 13.84
N SER A 970 -11.88 6.13 14.36
CA SER A 970 -12.84 5.02 14.36
C SER A 970 -13.39 4.66 12.96
N GLY A 971 -12.58 4.80 11.91
CA GLY A 971 -12.97 4.52 10.52
C GLY A 971 -13.54 5.72 9.75
N TRP A 972 -13.59 6.89 10.37
CA TRP A 972 -13.95 8.16 9.75
C TRP A 972 -12.71 9.01 9.52
N LEU A 973 -12.53 9.53 8.30
CA LEU A 973 -11.46 10.48 8.02
C LEU A 973 -11.90 11.88 8.47
N VAL A 974 -11.31 12.35 9.56
CA VAL A 974 -11.58 13.66 10.16
C VAL A 974 -10.51 14.65 9.74
N ALA A 975 -10.90 15.81 9.23
CA ALA A 975 -9.99 16.91 8.94
C ALA A 975 -10.17 18.09 9.90
N GLY A 976 -9.11 18.83 10.17
CA GLY A 976 -9.20 20.11 10.87
C GLY A 976 -7.83 20.74 11.12
N TRP A 977 -7.81 21.88 11.81
CA TRP A 977 -6.59 22.62 12.10
C TRP A 977 -6.09 22.35 13.54
N ALA A 978 -4.81 21.98 13.68
CA ALA A 978 -4.16 21.87 14.99
C ALA A 978 -3.66 23.22 15.50
N ASN A 979 -3.04 24.00 14.61
CA ASN A 979 -2.63 25.37 14.89
C ASN A 979 -3.08 26.25 13.72
N PRO A 980 -3.93 27.26 13.97
CA PRO A 980 -4.46 28.10 12.92
C PRO A 980 -3.42 29.08 12.33
N GLY A 981 -2.33 29.42 13.04
CA GLY A 981 -1.27 30.30 12.51
C GLY A 981 -1.81 31.58 11.84
N PHE A 982 -1.35 31.85 10.60
CA PHE A 982 -1.76 33.01 9.81
C PHE A 982 -3.28 33.07 9.51
N LEU A 983 -4.02 31.96 9.66
CA LEU A 983 -5.44 31.91 9.38
C LEU A 983 -6.27 32.82 10.29
N THR A 984 -5.77 33.11 11.49
CA THR A 984 -6.44 33.95 12.47
C THR A 984 -6.57 35.42 12.04
N GLY A 985 -5.66 35.88 11.17
CA GLY A 985 -5.60 37.25 10.67
C GLY A 985 -6.12 37.43 9.23
N LEU A 986 -6.71 36.41 8.63
CA LEU A 986 -7.17 36.46 7.24
C LEU A 986 -8.41 37.38 7.07
N PRO A 987 -8.35 38.37 6.16
CA PRO A 987 -9.50 39.14 5.69
C PRO A 987 -10.63 38.25 5.13
N ASP A 988 -11.88 38.74 5.15
CA ASP A 988 -13.07 37.97 4.71
C ASP A 988 -13.02 37.54 3.24
N ASP A 989 -12.51 38.41 2.36
CA ASP A 989 -12.32 38.12 0.93
C ASP A 989 -11.31 36.97 0.69
N GLN A 990 -10.24 36.93 1.49
CA GLN A 990 -9.23 35.88 1.44
C GLN A 990 -9.75 34.57 2.08
N ALA A 991 -10.47 34.68 3.20
CA ALA A 991 -11.05 33.54 3.89
C ALA A 991 -11.99 32.72 2.98
N GLY A 992 -12.85 33.38 2.20
CA GLY A 992 -13.75 32.72 1.25
C GLY A 992 -13.01 31.94 0.15
N ALA A 993 -11.97 32.54 -0.44
CA ALA A 993 -11.14 31.91 -1.47
C ALA A 993 -10.43 30.65 -0.92
N LEU A 994 -9.84 30.76 0.27
CA LEU A 994 -9.16 29.67 0.95
C LEU A 994 -10.14 28.54 1.31
N ALA A 995 -11.31 28.87 1.86
CA ALA A 995 -12.35 27.89 2.22
C ALA A 995 -12.86 27.13 0.98
N ASN A 996 -13.04 27.82 -0.16
CA ASN A 996 -13.40 27.18 -1.43
C ASN A 996 -12.33 26.16 -1.87
N ALA A 997 -11.05 26.55 -1.86
CA ALA A 997 -9.95 25.65 -2.21
C ALA A 997 -9.80 24.48 -1.24
N LEU A 998 -10.00 24.71 0.05
CA LEU A 998 -9.95 23.69 1.09
C LEU A 998 -11.10 22.68 0.95
N GLY A 999 -12.30 23.15 0.62
CA GLY A 999 -13.44 22.28 0.32
C GLY A 999 -13.19 21.35 -0.86
N TYR A 1000 -12.48 21.82 -1.90
CA TYR A 1000 -12.03 20.96 -3.00
C TYR A 1000 -10.99 19.94 -2.52
N LEU A 1001 -9.97 20.36 -1.76
CA LEU A 1001 -8.94 19.47 -1.20
C LEU A 1001 -9.57 18.36 -0.36
N PHE A 1002 -10.48 18.68 0.56
CA PHE A 1002 -11.15 17.72 1.43
C PHE A 1002 -12.00 16.71 0.66
N LYS A 1003 -12.71 17.14 -0.40
CA LYS A 1003 -13.44 16.23 -1.28
C LYS A 1003 -12.53 15.27 -2.04
N ARG A 1004 -11.35 15.75 -2.44
CA ARG A 1004 -10.36 14.97 -3.17
C ARG A 1004 -9.57 14.03 -2.25
N ALA A 1005 -9.34 14.41 -1.01
CA ALA A 1005 -8.78 13.53 0.02
C ALA A 1005 -9.78 12.44 0.47
N GLY A 1006 -11.09 12.73 0.37
CA GLY A 1006 -12.16 11.84 0.83
C GLY A 1006 -12.48 12.01 2.31
N VAL A 1007 -12.41 13.24 2.81
CA VAL A 1007 -12.75 13.61 4.19
C VAL A 1007 -14.23 13.34 4.44
N ASP A 1008 -14.52 12.66 5.54
CA ASP A 1008 -15.88 12.34 5.95
C ASP A 1008 -16.46 13.46 6.85
N VAL A 1009 -15.63 13.98 7.76
CA VAL A 1009 -16.03 14.96 8.80
C VAL A 1009 -14.99 16.07 8.90
N VAL A 1010 -15.42 17.33 9.05
CA VAL A 1010 -14.55 18.49 9.30
C VAL A 1010 -14.85 19.04 10.69
N ARG A 1011 -13.81 19.18 11.54
CA ARG A 1011 -13.97 19.59 12.95
C ARG A 1011 -14.61 20.97 13.07
N GLU A 1012 -14.22 21.92 12.23
CA GLU A 1012 -14.70 23.31 12.22
C GLU A 1012 -16.18 23.38 11.84
N GLU A 1013 -16.62 22.58 10.87
CA GLU A 1013 -18.01 22.57 10.40
C GLU A 1013 -18.94 21.95 11.45
N VAL A 1014 -18.50 20.84 12.08
CA VAL A 1014 -19.23 20.24 13.20
C VAL A 1014 -19.36 21.22 14.36
N ARG A 1015 -18.29 21.93 14.74
CA ARG A 1015 -18.34 22.96 15.80
C ARG A 1015 -19.32 24.08 15.48
N ALA A 1016 -19.37 24.52 14.22
CA ALA A 1016 -20.31 25.56 13.79
C ALA A 1016 -21.76 25.09 13.75
N ALA A 1017 -21.99 23.80 13.49
CA ALA A 1017 -23.32 23.20 13.41
C ALA A 1017 -23.90 22.78 14.77
N LEU A 1018 -23.06 22.54 15.78
CA LEU A 1018 -23.50 22.13 17.10
C LEU A 1018 -24.14 23.29 17.89
N PRO A 1019 -25.19 23.02 18.68
CA PRO A 1019 -25.78 23.97 19.62
C PRO A 1019 -24.76 24.54 20.62
N LYS A 1020 -24.98 25.75 21.14
CA LYS A 1020 -24.04 26.43 22.06
C LYS A 1020 -23.85 25.72 23.41
N ASP A 1021 -24.81 24.90 23.81
CA ASP A 1021 -24.80 24.05 24.99
C ASP A 1021 -24.03 22.73 24.78
N ALA A 1022 -23.63 22.40 23.55
CA ALA A 1022 -22.71 21.29 23.28
C ALA A 1022 -21.28 21.67 23.71
N ALA A 1023 -20.86 21.17 24.87
CA ALA A 1023 -19.54 21.45 25.45
C ALA A 1023 -18.41 20.68 24.76
N HIS A 1024 -18.70 19.49 24.23
CA HIS A 1024 -17.69 18.64 23.59
C HIS A 1024 -18.28 17.71 22.53
N PHE A 1025 -17.45 17.30 21.57
CA PHE A 1025 -17.80 16.25 20.61
C PHE A 1025 -16.59 15.37 20.27
N ASP A 1026 -16.86 14.17 19.80
CA ASP A 1026 -15.88 13.21 19.29
C ASP A 1026 -16.51 12.34 18.20
N VAL A 1027 -15.70 11.57 17.46
CA VAL A 1027 -16.16 10.67 16.39
C VAL A 1027 -15.81 9.23 16.73
N GLY A 1028 -16.86 8.44 17.01
CA GLY A 1028 -16.76 7.02 17.33
C GLY A 1028 -17.22 6.09 16.19
N PRO A 1029 -17.13 4.76 16.39
CA PRO A 1029 -17.55 3.78 15.36
C PRO A 1029 -19.03 3.88 15.00
N ALA A 1030 -19.86 4.40 15.91
CA ALA A 1030 -21.30 4.58 15.72
C ALA A 1030 -21.68 5.92 15.06
N GLY A 1031 -20.73 6.82 14.83
CA GLY A 1031 -20.96 8.17 14.30
C GLY A 1031 -20.43 9.27 15.23
N LEU A 1032 -21.13 10.40 15.29
CA LEU A 1032 -20.76 11.57 16.09
C LEU A 1032 -21.25 11.41 17.53
N LEU A 1033 -20.38 11.64 18.51
CA LEU A 1033 -20.65 11.65 19.94
C LEU A 1033 -20.66 13.10 20.43
N VAL A 1034 -21.72 13.52 21.12
CA VAL A 1034 -21.90 14.90 21.61
C VAL A 1034 -22.26 14.91 23.09
N TRP A 1035 -21.60 15.79 23.85
CA TRP A 1035 -21.89 16.03 25.27
C TRP A 1035 -22.46 17.44 25.46
N TYR A 1036 -23.72 17.51 25.92
CA TYR A 1036 -24.44 18.75 26.25
C TYR A 1036 -24.21 19.25 27.69
N GLY A 1037 -23.22 18.68 28.39
CA GLY A 1037 -22.88 18.98 29.77
C GLY A 1037 -21.44 18.59 30.07
N ALA A 1038 -21.11 18.25 31.31
CA ALA A 1038 -19.78 17.73 31.64
C ALA A 1038 -19.46 16.51 30.78
N ARG A 1039 -18.21 16.41 30.31
CA ARG A 1039 -17.71 15.31 29.45
C ARG A 1039 -17.77 13.92 30.13
N GLU A 1040 -18.20 13.88 31.38
CA GLU A 1040 -18.37 12.69 32.20
C GLU A 1040 -19.76 12.03 32.09
N GLY A 1041 -20.76 12.74 31.53
CA GLY A 1041 -22.09 12.19 31.27
C GLY A 1041 -22.15 11.24 30.06
N GLU A 1042 -23.27 10.54 29.88
CA GLU A 1042 -23.50 9.71 28.68
C GLU A 1042 -23.55 10.60 27.42
N PRO A 1043 -22.75 10.29 26.38
CA PRO A 1043 -22.84 11.03 25.12
C PRO A 1043 -24.15 10.75 24.39
N VAL A 1044 -24.66 11.78 23.73
CA VAL A 1044 -25.69 11.64 22.69
C VAL A 1044 -25.00 11.25 21.39
N ILE A 1045 -25.50 10.18 20.76
CA ILE A 1045 -24.95 9.61 19.54
C ILE A 1045 -25.80 10.04 18.33
N TYR A 1046 -25.14 10.54 17.29
CA TYR A 1046 -25.72 10.80 15.98
C TYR A 1046 -25.11 9.86 14.94
N ASP A 1047 -25.93 8.99 14.35
CA ASP A 1047 -25.48 8.00 13.36
C ASP A 1047 -25.17 8.67 12.02
N LEU A 1048 -23.88 8.96 11.77
CA LEU A 1048 -23.39 9.55 10.51
C LEU A 1048 -23.57 8.63 9.30
N GLY A 1049 -24.02 7.38 9.49
CA GLY A 1049 -24.40 6.44 8.44
C GLY A 1049 -25.91 6.45 8.11
N ASP A 1050 -26.76 7.13 8.89
CA ASP A 1050 -28.21 7.18 8.69
C ASP A 1050 -28.56 7.99 7.43
N PRO A 1051 -29.21 7.42 6.38
CA PRO A 1051 -29.49 8.13 5.14
C PRO A 1051 -30.46 9.33 5.28
N GLY A 1052 -31.04 9.57 6.46
CA GLY A 1052 -31.87 10.75 6.72
C GLY A 1052 -31.11 12.08 6.58
N THR A 1053 -31.85 13.12 6.21
CA THR A 1053 -31.34 14.52 6.14
C THR A 1053 -31.21 15.16 7.52
N LYS A 1054 -32.00 14.68 8.50
CA LYS A 1054 -31.88 15.07 9.92
C LYS A 1054 -31.45 13.87 10.74
N LEU A 1055 -30.35 14.02 11.46
CA LEU A 1055 -29.84 13.00 12.37
C LEU A 1055 -30.55 13.13 13.72
N ARG A 1056 -31.08 12.01 14.19
CA ARG A 1056 -31.77 11.92 15.47
C ARG A 1056 -30.78 11.68 16.62
N PRO A 1057 -31.03 12.24 17.81
CA PRO A 1057 -30.24 11.97 19.00
C PRO A 1057 -30.52 10.55 19.53
N LEU A 1058 -29.47 9.78 19.79
CA LEU A 1058 -29.55 8.42 20.30
C LEU A 1058 -28.73 8.23 21.59
N THR A 1059 -29.16 7.32 22.45
CA THR A 1059 -28.35 6.84 23.59
C THR A 1059 -27.33 5.79 23.14
N ALA A 1060 -26.40 5.40 24.03
CA ALA A 1060 -25.46 4.30 23.79
C ALA A 1060 -26.15 2.98 23.37
N ARG A 1061 -27.39 2.75 23.83
CA ARG A 1061 -28.23 1.59 23.46
C ARG A 1061 -29.06 1.81 22.19
N ARG A 1062 -28.78 2.85 21.41
CA ARG A 1062 -29.48 3.26 20.18
C ARG A 1062 -30.99 3.50 20.38
N ARG A 1063 -31.39 4.03 21.54
CA ARG A 1063 -32.76 4.51 21.81
C ARG A 1063 -32.81 6.03 21.65
N ALA A 1064 -33.99 6.61 21.43
CA ALA A 1064 -34.13 8.07 21.35
C ALA A 1064 -33.60 8.73 22.65
N ALA A 1065 -32.79 9.79 22.49
CA ALA A 1065 -32.26 10.59 23.59
C ALA A 1065 -32.84 12.01 23.55
N SER A 1066 -32.71 12.77 24.65
CA SER A 1066 -32.99 14.20 24.66
C SER A 1066 -31.87 14.95 23.94
N GLY A 1067 -32.19 15.65 22.85
CA GLY A 1067 -31.26 16.44 22.05
C GLY A 1067 -31.95 17.04 20.82
N GLU A 1068 -31.31 18.01 20.17
CA GLU A 1068 -31.82 18.59 18.92
C GLU A 1068 -31.49 17.70 17.72
N PHE A 1069 -32.30 17.81 16.66
CA PHE A 1069 -31.96 17.15 15.40
C PHE A 1069 -30.85 17.93 14.70
N LEU A 1070 -29.78 17.23 14.32
CA LEU A 1070 -28.67 17.84 13.56
C LEU A 1070 -28.92 17.69 12.06
N ASP A 1071 -28.57 18.71 11.29
CA ASP A 1071 -28.54 18.62 9.82
C ASP A 1071 -27.37 17.74 9.40
N ALA A 1072 -27.67 16.61 8.76
CA ALA A 1072 -26.67 15.63 8.36
C ALA A 1072 -25.64 16.22 7.39
N ASP A 1073 -26.04 17.16 6.53
CA ASP A 1073 -25.14 17.76 5.54
C ASP A 1073 -24.16 18.77 6.14
N ARG A 1074 -24.44 19.27 7.36
CA ARG A 1074 -23.57 20.19 8.12
C ARG A 1074 -22.62 19.48 9.08
N VAL A 1075 -22.88 18.21 9.43
CA VAL A 1075 -22.01 17.43 10.33
C VAL A 1075 -21.29 16.27 9.65
N ALA A 1076 -21.74 15.85 8.46
CA ALA A 1076 -21.10 14.84 7.64
C ALA A 1076 -20.69 15.43 6.29
N PHE A 1077 -19.55 16.12 6.27
CA PHE A 1077 -18.99 16.76 5.07
C PHE A 1077 -18.97 15.81 3.86
N GLY A 1078 -18.65 14.53 4.05
CA GLY A 1078 -18.64 13.51 3.01
C GLY A 1078 -19.94 13.42 2.18
N ARG A 1079 -21.11 13.71 2.78
CA ARG A 1079 -22.43 13.63 2.13
C ARG A 1079 -22.71 14.77 1.17
N ARG A 1080 -22.20 15.97 1.45
CA ARG A 1080 -22.48 17.18 0.68
C ARG A 1080 -21.90 17.05 -0.73
N PRO A 1081 -22.69 16.93 -1.80
CA PRO A 1081 -22.12 16.76 -3.14
C PRO A 1081 -21.42 18.06 -3.56
N LEU A 1082 -20.21 17.93 -4.11
CA LEU A 1082 -19.53 19.01 -4.81
C LEU A 1082 -19.38 18.61 -6.28
N THR A 1083 -20.09 19.28 -7.18
CA THR A 1083 -19.97 19.02 -8.62
C THR A 1083 -18.83 19.82 -9.23
N TRP A 1084 -18.32 19.36 -10.38
CA TRP A 1084 -17.31 20.10 -11.13
C TRP A 1084 -17.80 21.48 -11.56
N SER A 1085 -19.06 21.59 -12.02
CA SER A 1085 -19.65 22.87 -12.45
C SER A 1085 -19.77 23.87 -11.30
N GLN A 1086 -20.18 23.40 -10.12
CA GLN A 1086 -20.22 24.23 -8.92
C GLN A 1086 -18.79 24.71 -8.58
N TRP A 1087 -17.80 23.83 -8.68
CA TRP A 1087 -16.40 24.16 -8.40
C TRP A 1087 -15.81 25.17 -9.38
N THR A 1088 -16.05 25.04 -10.68
CA THR A 1088 -15.57 26.04 -11.65
C THR A 1088 -16.27 27.38 -11.49
N GLY A 1089 -17.54 27.38 -11.07
CA GLY A 1089 -18.35 28.59 -10.94
C GLY A 1089 -18.04 29.47 -9.72
N VAL A 1090 -17.25 29.00 -8.74
CA VAL A 1090 -16.84 29.87 -7.61
C VAL A 1090 -15.65 30.77 -7.93
N TRP A 1091 -14.91 30.48 -9.00
CA TRP A 1091 -13.73 31.25 -9.39
C TRP A 1091 -14.11 32.36 -10.38
N PRO A 1092 -13.48 33.55 -10.28
CA PRO A 1092 -13.78 34.66 -11.16
C PRO A 1092 -13.45 34.34 -12.62
N ALA A 1093 -14.32 34.74 -13.54
CA ALA A 1093 -14.05 34.65 -14.98
C ALA A 1093 -13.10 35.76 -15.47
N THR A 1094 -12.99 36.84 -14.71
CA THR A 1094 -12.16 38.02 -15.00
C THR A 1094 -11.03 38.14 -13.97
N PRO A 1095 -9.77 38.29 -14.39
CA PRO A 1095 -8.66 38.47 -13.45
C PRO A 1095 -8.89 39.67 -12.52
N GLY A 1096 -8.75 39.46 -11.21
CA GLY A 1096 -8.86 40.52 -10.19
C GLY A 1096 -10.22 40.65 -9.49
N ALA A 1097 -11.26 39.91 -9.89
CA ALA A 1097 -12.51 39.84 -9.14
C ALA A 1097 -12.43 38.83 -7.99
N ALA A 1098 -13.15 39.07 -6.89
CA ALA A 1098 -13.20 38.14 -5.75
C ALA A 1098 -14.00 36.87 -6.10
N PRO A 1099 -13.59 35.68 -5.60
CA PRO A 1099 -14.34 34.44 -5.80
C PRO A 1099 -15.68 34.44 -5.05
N THR A 1100 -16.66 33.69 -5.57
CA THR A 1100 -17.98 33.56 -4.95
C THR A 1100 -17.86 32.76 -3.65
N GLU A 1101 -18.27 33.34 -2.53
CA GLU A 1101 -18.24 32.69 -1.23
C GLU A 1101 -19.30 31.59 -1.12
N ARG A 1102 -18.97 30.50 -0.44
CA ARG A 1102 -19.89 29.42 -0.11
C ARG A 1102 -20.08 29.33 1.39
N ASP A 1103 -21.27 28.91 1.81
CA ASP A 1103 -21.57 28.55 3.20
C ASP A 1103 -20.80 27.27 3.60
N LEU A 1104 -19.51 27.45 3.93
CA LEU A 1104 -18.53 26.40 4.27
C LEU A 1104 -17.71 26.87 5.50
N ALA A 1105 -18.06 26.37 6.68
CA ALA A 1105 -17.34 26.65 7.92
C ALA A 1105 -16.10 25.74 8.05
N LEU A 1106 -15.09 25.92 7.18
CA LEU A 1106 -13.88 25.09 7.13
C LEU A 1106 -12.64 25.75 7.76
N LEU A 1107 -12.76 27.02 8.14
CA LEU A 1107 -11.70 27.79 8.77
C LEU A 1107 -11.95 27.91 10.28
N PRO A 1108 -10.90 28.01 11.10
CA PRO A 1108 -11.03 28.19 12.54
C PRO A 1108 -11.82 29.47 12.87
N PRO A 1109 -12.67 29.46 13.91
CA PRO A 1109 -13.45 30.64 14.28
C PRO A 1109 -12.55 31.81 14.68
N ARG A 1110 -12.90 33.03 14.27
CA ARG A 1110 -12.18 34.24 14.67
C ARG A 1110 -12.23 34.42 16.19
N PRO A 1111 -11.12 34.83 16.84
CA PRO A 1111 -11.18 35.29 18.22
C PRO A 1111 -12.15 36.49 18.28
N ARG A 1112 -13.12 36.45 19.21
CA ARG A 1112 -14.01 37.60 19.43
C ARG A 1112 -13.16 38.77 19.96
N PRO A 1113 -13.38 40.01 19.49
CA PRO A 1113 -12.77 41.16 20.16
C PRO A 1113 -13.17 41.14 21.65
N PRO A 1114 -12.26 41.54 22.57
CA PRO A 1114 -12.64 41.69 23.96
C PRO A 1114 -13.87 42.61 24.03
N LEU A 1115 -14.91 42.16 24.74
CA LEU A 1115 -16.07 43.00 25.01
C LEU A 1115 -15.58 44.28 25.70
N PRO A 1116 -16.09 45.46 25.29
CA PRO A 1116 -15.66 46.74 25.85
C PRO A 1116 -15.91 46.83 27.36
#